data_AF-A0A1G0WPJ0-F1
#
_entry.id   AF-A0A1G0WPJ0-F1
#
_cell.length_a   1.000
_cell.length_b   1.000
_cell.length_c   1.000
_cell.angle_alpha   90.00
_cell.angle_beta   90.00
_cell.angle_gamma   90.00
#
_symmetry.space_group_name_H-M   'P 1'
#
loop_
_entity.id
_entity.type
_entity.pdbx_description
1 polymer ?
#
loop_
_entity_poly.entity_id
_entity_poly.type
_entity_poly.pdbx_seq_one_letter_code
_entity_poly.pdbx_strand_id
1 'polypeptide(L)'
;MKQVYLTAFLAFIIIISNVKTQNPEWVNYTNGNYITSIAEESDYIWVGTTGGLVKLDKISGIPTFYNRANSDLPVNDVKSIVIDRNSYMWIGTEGGGLAKFDGKNWIIYDTTNSDIPDNNISTIAIDGNDNKWIGTIWGGIAKFDGTNWITYNKINSGLPANQILSIAIDGNGKKWIGTFLGGLATFDGTNWNIYDTTNSGLPDTDVSSIAIDRSGNKWIGTWRGGLTKFDGTNWINYNSSNSGLLGNHVRSIVIDESGYMWIGTNGGFTKFDGTNWINYNTSNSNLPSNDVISILIEIKDNKWIGTFKGLVKFDGANWFSYNTSNSDLPRNNIWTIKIDGSGNKMMGSWYGGGLAIFDGTNWSNYNTSNSGLLDNYVISIAIDSSGNKWIGTQRWGLSKFDGSNWINYYTSNSGLPGNYIRSIAIDKSGNKWIGTDSNGLAKFDGTNWITYNKKNSGLPDNHIQSIAIDEIDNIWIGTYGGGLAKFDGTNWINYNASNSGLPDNYIKSIAIDKTGDIWIGTWSLTKFDGTNWINYNKINSGLPNNQVLSITTDGSVNKWIGTDGGGLAKFDGINLIIYNTKNSGLSLNEVREIAIDKYNNKWICTDGGGLSVFREGGVILDVESEQEPVSKDLTLSKSFPNPFQYATNIEYTMPKAGIVLIKIYDMQGQLLRDLFSGAVDAGEHTATWDGRTDAGSEAPNGVYMYRIQFEGQAINGKMVVVR
;
A
#
# COMPACT_ATOMS: atom_id res chain seq x y z
N MET A 1 -42.08 14.53 -49.39
CA MET A 1 -42.58 13.16 -49.66
C MET A 1 -41.37 12.24 -49.65
N LYS A 2 -41.34 11.28 -48.71
CA LYS A 2 -40.55 10.02 -48.59
C LYS A 2 -39.16 9.84 -49.27
N GLN A 3 -38.16 9.53 -48.41
CA GLN A 3 -37.18 8.40 -48.40
C GLN A 3 -36.43 7.95 -49.69
N VAL A 4 -35.21 7.38 -49.73
CA VAL A 4 -34.07 7.02 -48.82
C VAL A 4 -32.92 6.50 -49.73
N TYR A 5 -31.67 6.54 -49.23
CA TYR A 5 -30.44 5.71 -49.48
C TYR A 5 -29.22 6.60 -49.78
N LEU A 6 -28.34 6.90 -48.81
CA LEU A 6 -27.30 6.09 -48.14
C LEU A 6 -26.11 5.73 -49.05
N THR A 7 -25.00 6.46 -48.91
CA THR A 7 -23.64 5.94 -49.18
C THR A 7 -22.64 6.57 -48.22
N ALA A 8 -21.80 5.70 -47.67
CA ALA A 8 -20.87 5.84 -46.56
C ALA A 8 -19.81 6.94 -46.70
N PHE A 9 -19.48 7.58 -45.57
CA PHE A 9 -18.20 8.29 -45.39
C PHE A 9 -17.48 7.68 -44.18
N LEU A 10 -16.31 7.10 -44.43
CA LEU A 10 -15.39 6.58 -43.43
C LEU A 10 -14.86 7.75 -42.59
N ALA A 11 -15.19 7.79 -41.30
CA ALA A 11 -14.50 8.65 -40.35
C ALA A 11 -13.37 7.85 -39.68
N PHE A 12 -12.14 8.13 -40.11
CA PHE A 12 -10.93 7.78 -39.36
C PHE A 12 -10.93 8.64 -38.08
N ILE A 13 -11.43 8.08 -36.97
CA ILE A 13 -11.19 8.66 -35.64
C ILE A 13 -9.79 8.19 -35.23
N ILE A 14 -8.80 9.02 -35.53
CA ILE A 14 -7.52 8.97 -34.84
C ILE A 14 -7.82 9.38 -33.40
N ILE A 15 -7.96 8.39 -32.51
CA ILE A 15 -7.90 8.61 -31.08
C ILE A 15 -6.46 9.04 -30.79
N ILE A 16 -6.23 10.35 -30.83
CA ILE A 16 -5.06 10.94 -30.20
C ILE A 16 -5.26 10.65 -28.72
N SER A 17 -4.52 9.67 -28.21
CA SER A 17 -4.32 9.47 -26.79
C SER A 17 -3.83 10.79 -26.21
N ASN A 18 -4.68 11.47 -25.44
CA ASN A 18 -4.29 12.56 -24.56
C ASN A 18 -3.30 12.00 -23.53
N VAL A 19 -2.02 11.97 -23.88
CA VAL A 19 -0.94 11.77 -22.92
C VAL A 19 -0.29 13.14 -22.71
N LYS A 20 -0.95 13.94 -21.88
CA LYS A 20 -0.36 14.89 -20.93
C LYS A 20 -1.44 15.29 -19.90
N THR A 21 -1.08 15.08 -18.63
CA THR A 21 -1.67 15.59 -17.37
C THR A 21 -3.08 15.15 -16.98
N GLN A 22 -3.21 14.00 -16.30
CA GLN A 22 -4.28 13.82 -15.34
C GLN A 22 -3.66 13.47 -13.99
N ASN A 23 -3.66 14.43 -13.07
CA ASN A 23 -3.44 14.15 -11.66
C ASN A 23 -4.73 13.52 -11.13
N PRO A 24 -4.73 12.22 -10.76
CA PRO A 24 -5.94 11.59 -10.25
C PRO A 24 -6.35 12.28 -8.94
N GLU A 25 -7.66 12.38 -8.68
CA GLU A 25 -8.15 12.94 -7.42
C GLU A 25 -7.74 12.10 -6.21
N TRP A 26 -7.44 10.82 -6.43
CA TRP A 26 -7.01 9.86 -5.41
C TRP A 26 -5.69 9.22 -5.79
N VAL A 27 -4.79 9.10 -4.81
CA VAL A 27 -3.58 8.27 -4.90
C VAL A 27 -3.51 7.37 -3.67
N ASN A 28 -3.04 6.12 -3.82
CA ASN A 28 -2.85 5.21 -2.70
C ASN A 28 -1.39 4.74 -2.64
N TYR A 29 -0.75 4.90 -1.49
CA TYR A 29 0.53 4.30 -1.16
C TYR A 29 0.28 3.08 -0.27
N THR A 30 0.81 1.94 -0.69
CA THR A 30 0.59 0.64 -0.07
C THR A 30 1.88 -0.17 -0.02
N ASN A 31 1.98 -0.98 1.02
CA ASN A 31 2.89 -2.09 1.15
C ASN A 31 2.23 -3.35 0.58
N GLY A 32 2.84 -3.95 -0.44
CA GLY A 32 2.42 -5.18 -1.09
C GLY A 32 3.34 -6.36 -0.78
N ASN A 33 4.06 -6.35 0.34
CA ASN A 33 5.04 -7.40 0.66
C ASN A 33 4.38 -8.71 1.14
N TYR A 34 3.16 -8.66 1.69
CA TYR A 34 2.44 -9.88 2.05
C TYR A 34 1.79 -10.47 0.79
N ILE A 35 2.42 -11.50 0.24
CA ILE A 35 1.98 -12.18 -0.99
C ILE A 35 1.01 -13.30 -0.65
N THR A 36 -0.23 -13.19 -1.13
CA THR A 36 -1.32 -14.13 -0.82
C THR A 36 -1.57 -15.14 -1.93
N SER A 37 -1.37 -14.73 -3.19
CA SER A 37 -1.66 -15.57 -4.36
C SER A 37 -0.77 -15.18 -5.54
N ILE A 38 -0.49 -16.15 -6.41
CA ILE A 38 0.34 -15.97 -7.60
C ILE A 38 -0.31 -16.72 -8.76
N ALA A 39 -0.43 -16.09 -9.92
CA ALA A 39 -0.92 -16.70 -11.15
C ALA A 39 -0.01 -16.37 -12.34
N GLU A 40 0.07 -17.29 -13.30
CA GLU A 40 0.87 -17.13 -14.52
C GLU A 40 -0.02 -16.73 -15.71
N GLU A 41 0.34 -15.65 -16.40
CA GLU A 41 -0.29 -15.26 -17.67
C GLU A 41 0.80 -15.00 -18.73
N SER A 42 1.10 -15.99 -19.58
CA SER A 42 2.08 -15.85 -20.67
C SER A 42 3.44 -15.28 -20.19
N ASP A 43 3.78 -14.03 -20.50
CA ASP A 43 5.03 -13.37 -20.11
C ASP A 43 4.96 -12.65 -18.76
N TYR A 44 3.82 -12.75 -18.07
CA TYR A 44 3.54 -12.04 -16.82
C TYR A 44 3.27 -12.99 -15.65
N ILE A 45 3.61 -12.49 -14.47
CA ILE A 45 3.17 -13.06 -13.20
C ILE A 45 2.22 -12.06 -12.55
N TRP A 46 1.03 -12.52 -12.21
CA TRP A 46 0.08 -11.78 -11.41
C TRP A 46 0.24 -12.14 -9.95
N VAL A 47 0.31 -11.13 -9.08
CA VAL A 47 0.63 -11.28 -7.67
C VAL A 47 -0.45 -10.59 -6.86
N GLY A 48 -1.15 -11.37 -6.04
CA GLY A 48 -2.10 -10.86 -5.06
C GLY A 48 -1.36 -10.44 -3.80
N THR A 49 -1.66 -9.24 -3.32
CA THR A 49 -1.03 -8.69 -2.12
C THR A 49 -2.07 -8.00 -1.24
N THR A 50 -1.69 -7.67 -0.01
CA THR A 50 -2.50 -6.79 0.86
C THR A 50 -2.57 -5.33 0.38
N GLY A 51 -1.74 -4.93 -0.58
CA GLY A 51 -1.68 -3.57 -1.14
C GLY A 51 -2.35 -3.43 -2.51
N GLY A 52 -2.89 -4.51 -3.05
CA GLY A 52 -3.49 -4.55 -4.38
C GLY A 52 -2.94 -5.71 -5.21
N LEU A 53 -3.18 -5.62 -6.51
CA LEU A 53 -2.75 -6.59 -7.51
C LEU A 53 -1.52 -6.05 -8.25
N VAL A 54 -0.52 -6.90 -8.46
CA VAL A 54 0.70 -6.56 -9.20
C VAL A 54 0.81 -7.42 -10.44
N LYS A 55 0.98 -6.79 -11.61
CA LYS A 55 1.38 -7.46 -12.85
C LYS A 55 2.89 -7.29 -13.03
N LEU A 56 3.63 -8.38 -12.96
CA LEU A 56 5.08 -8.38 -13.08
C LEU A 56 5.50 -8.94 -14.44
N ASP A 57 6.26 -8.16 -15.20
CA ASP A 57 6.89 -8.63 -16.43
C ASP A 57 8.07 -9.55 -16.09
N LYS A 58 8.03 -10.81 -16.58
CA LYS A 58 9.02 -11.83 -16.21
C LYS A 58 10.44 -11.53 -16.71
N ILE A 59 10.58 -10.70 -17.74
CA ILE A 59 11.86 -10.41 -18.40
C ILE A 59 12.51 -9.20 -17.74
N SER A 60 11.79 -8.09 -17.69
CA SER A 60 12.28 -6.82 -17.16
C SER A 60 12.20 -6.73 -15.64
N GLY A 61 11.32 -7.53 -15.01
CA GLY A 61 11.03 -7.43 -13.58
C GLY A 61 10.28 -6.15 -13.20
N ILE A 62 9.77 -5.39 -14.18
CA ILE A 62 9.06 -4.13 -13.94
C ILE A 62 7.61 -4.46 -13.51
N PRO A 63 7.17 -3.98 -12.34
CA PRO A 63 5.79 -4.17 -11.88
C PRO A 63 4.84 -3.08 -12.44
N THR A 64 3.60 -3.47 -12.69
CA THR A 64 2.45 -2.57 -12.86
C THR A 64 1.47 -2.81 -11.71
N PHE A 65 1.06 -1.75 -11.02
CA PHE A 65 0.24 -1.83 -9.81
C PHE A 65 -1.22 -1.47 -10.09
N TYR A 66 -2.13 -2.32 -9.62
CA TYR A 66 -3.58 -2.10 -9.64
C TYR A 66 -4.07 -2.05 -8.20
N ASN A 67 -4.59 -0.90 -7.80
CA ASN A 67 -5.21 -0.65 -6.51
C ASN A 67 -6.53 0.12 -6.72
N ARG A 68 -7.27 0.32 -5.64
CA ARG A 68 -8.58 0.97 -5.66
C ARG A 68 -8.59 2.41 -6.19
N ALA A 69 -7.45 3.11 -6.14
CA ALA A 69 -7.36 4.48 -6.62
C ALA A 69 -7.05 4.59 -8.12
N ASN A 70 -6.47 3.55 -8.73
CA ASN A 70 -6.05 3.58 -10.14
C ASN A 70 -6.67 2.49 -11.01
N SER A 71 -7.62 1.72 -10.46
CA SER A 71 -8.33 0.64 -11.12
C SER A 71 -9.69 0.41 -10.46
N ASP A 72 -10.56 -0.39 -11.07
CA ASP A 72 -11.85 -0.77 -10.50
C ASP A 72 -11.75 -1.98 -9.53
N LEU A 73 -10.54 -2.30 -9.05
CA LEU A 73 -10.36 -3.31 -8.00
C LEU A 73 -11.17 -2.89 -6.76
N PRO A 74 -12.07 -3.75 -6.22
CA PRO A 74 -13.05 -3.31 -5.23
C PRO A 74 -12.39 -2.95 -3.88
N VAL A 75 -11.35 -3.71 -3.49
CA VAL A 75 -10.53 -3.48 -2.30
C VAL A 75 -9.09 -3.96 -2.57
N ASN A 76 -8.12 -3.38 -1.86
CA ASN A 76 -6.70 -3.66 -2.08
C ASN A 76 -6.26 -5.05 -1.55
N ASP A 77 -6.96 -5.62 -0.57
CA ASP A 77 -6.56 -6.90 0.01
C ASP A 77 -7.02 -8.07 -0.87
N VAL A 78 -6.12 -8.51 -1.76
CA VAL A 78 -6.34 -9.64 -2.67
C VAL A 78 -5.97 -10.94 -1.95
N LYS A 79 -6.82 -11.96 -2.03
CA LYS A 79 -6.60 -13.27 -1.37
C LYS A 79 -6.36 -14.42 -2.33
N SER A 80 -6.97 -14.39 -3.52
CA SER A 80 -6.87 -15.48 -4.48
C SER A 80 -6.94 -14.95 -5.90
N ILE A 81 -6.14 -15.52 -6.79
CA ILE A 81 -6.13 -15.23 -8.21
C ILE A 81 -6.15 -16.56 -8.96
N VAL A 82 -7.07 -16.69 -9.91
CA VAL A 82 -7.06 -17.76 -10.91
C VAL A 82 -7.34 -17.19 -12.29
N ILE A 83 -6.76 -17.80 -13.32
CA ILE A 83 -6.96 -17.38 -14.71
C ILE A 83 -7.71 -18.48 -15.43
N ASP A 84 -8.83 -18.12 -16.06
CA ASP A 84 -9.66 -19.06 -16.80
C ASP A 84 -9.14 -19.31 -18.22
N ARG A 85 -9.77 -20.26 -18.94
CA ARG A 85 -9.31 -20.66 -20.28
C ARG A 85 -9.41 -19.56 -21.34
N ASN A 86 -10.17 -18.50 -21.07
CA ASN A 86 -10.30 -17.34 -21.95
C ASN A 86 -9.34 -16.21 -21.54
N SER A 87 -8.38 -16.49 -20.67
CA SER A 87 -7.47 -15.51 -20.07
C SER A 87 -8.17 -14.45 -19.22
N TYR A 88 -9.39 -14.72 -18.75
CA TYR A 88 -10.01 -13.84 -17.75
C TYR A 88 -9.48 -14.18 -16.38
N MET A 89 -9.03 -13.15 -15.68
CA MET A 89 -8.57 -13.28 -14.31
C MET A 89 -9.74 -13.12 -13.34
N TRP A 90 -9.83 -14.03 -12.39
CA TRP A 90 -10.80 -14.02 -11.30
C TRP A 90 -10.05 -13.80 -10.00
N ILE A 91 -10.46 -12.75 -9.28
CA ILE A 91 -9.74 -12.20 -8.14
C ILE A 91 -10.68 -12.21 -6.94
N GLY A 92 -10.32 -12.97 -5.92
CA GLY A 92 -10.99 -12.98 -4.63
C GLY A 92 -10.38 -11.93 -3.71
N THR A 93 -11.22 -11.14 -3.06
CA THR A 93 -10.78 -10.06 -2.17
C THR A 93 -11.38 -10.17 -0.77
N GLU A 94 -10.76 -9.56 0.23
CA GLU A 94 -11.30 -9.50 1.61
C GLU A 94 -12.26 -8.32 1.76
N GLY A 95 -13.56 -8.62 1.74
CA GLY A 95 -14.65 -7.67 1.96
C GLY A 95 -15.20 -7.02 0.69
N GLY A 96 -14.48 -7.12 -0.44
CA GLY A 96 -14.89 -6.57 -1.74
C GLY A 96 -15.58 -7.55 -2.69
N GLY A 97 -15.68 -8.83 -2.34
CA GLY A 97 -16.26 -9.86 -3.20
C GLY A 97 -15.30 -10.33 -4.30
N LEU A 98 -15.89 -10.76 -5.43
CA LEU A 98 -15.19 -11.35 -6.58
C LEU A 98 -15.06 -10.31 -7.70
N ALA A 99 -13.85 -10.10 -8.19
CA ALA A 99 -13.60 -9.31 -9.38
C ALA A 99 -13.23 -10.20 -10.57
N LYS A 100 -13.79 -9.92 -11.73
CA LYS A 100 -13.39 -10.46 -13.03
C LYS A 100 -12.68 -9.36 -13.82
N PHE A 101 -11.50 -9.66 -14.35
CA PHE A 101 -10.73 -8.74 -15.17
C PHE A 101 -10.35 -9.38 -16.52
N ASP A 102 -10.59 -8.66 -17.61
CA ASP A 102 -10.33 -9.13 -18.98
C ASP A 102 -9.04 -8.55 -19.61
N GLY A 103 -8.22 -7.85 -18.83
CA GLY A 103 -7.07 -7.09 -19.32
C GLY A 103 -7.38 -5.61 -19.54
N LYS A 104 -8.66 -5.22 -19.59
CA LYS A 104 -9.10 -3.84 -19.81
C LYS A 104 -10.25 -3.41 -18.89
N ASN A 105 -11.27 -4.26 -18.74
CA ASN A 105 -12.50 -3.99 -18.02
C ASN A 105 -12.62 -4.88 -16.79
N TRP A 106 -13.29 -4.35 -15.78
CA TRP A 106 -13.57 -5.04 -14.52
C TRP A 106 -15.07 -5.29 -14.38
N ILE A 107 -15.43 -6.42 -13.80
CA ILE A 107 -16.79 -6.74 -13.38
C ILE A 107 -16.73 -7.24 -11.93
N ILE A 108 -17.50 -6.61 -11.05
CA ILE A 108 -17.50 -6.90 -9.61
C ILE A 108 -18.79 -7.63 -9.22
N TYR A 109 -18.63 -8.75 -8.52
CA TYR A 109 -19.72 -9.54 -7.93
C TYR A 109 -19.60 -9.50 -6.41
N ASP A 110 -20.64 -9.04 -5.74
CA ASP A 110 -20.77 -8.98 -4.29
C ASP A 110 -22.14 -9.50 -3.84
N THR A 111 -22.38 -9.56 -2.54
CA THR A 111 -23.66 -10.03 -1.95
C THR A 111 -24.88 -9.17 -2.31
N THR A 112 -24.69 -8.02 -2.95
CA THR A 112 -25.78 -7.12 -3.35
C THR A 112 -26.21 -7.29 -4.81
N ASN A 113 -25.35 -7.85 -5.65
CA ASN A 113 -25.59 -8.02 -7.08
C ASN A 113 -25.39 -9.47 -7.60
N SER A 114 -25.06 -10.40 -6.71
CA SER A 114 -24.84 -11.81 -7.01
C SER A 114 -25.23 -12.70 -5.83
N ASP A 115 -25.28 -14.02 -6.03
CA ASP A 115 -25.56 -14.98 -4.95
C ASP A 115 -24.28 -15.45 -4.24
N ILE A 116 -23.17 -14.70 -4.32
CA ILE A 116 -22.01 -14.98 -3.46
C ILE A 116 -22.45 -14.84 -2.00
N PRO A 117 -22.21 -15.84 -1.12
CA PRO A 117 -22.77 -15.86 0.22
C PRO A 117 -22.07 -14.91 1.21
N ASP A 118 -20.86 -14.45 0.87
CA ASP A 118 -20.03 -13.55 1.70
C ASP A 118 -18.97 -12.85 0.83
N ASN A 119 -18.74 -11.55 1.08
CA ASN A 119 -17.79 -10.74 0.31
C ASN A 119 -16.31 -11.00 0.69
N ASN A 120 -16.04 -11.81 1.70
CA ASN A 120 -14.70 -12.23 2.07
C ASN A 120 -14.32 -13.52 1.35
N ILE A 121 -13.71 -13.39 0.17
CA ILE A 121 -13.31 -14.55 -0.64
C ILE A 121 -11.93 -15.03 -0.21
N SER A 122 -11.81 -16.31 0.12
CA SER A 122 -10.57 -16.92 0.58
C SER A 122 -9.86 -17.72 -0.51
N THR A 123 -10.59 -18.34 -1.43
CA THR A 123 -10.02 -19.23 -2.45
C THR A 123 -10.95 -19.35 -3.65
N ILE A 124 -10.37 -19.57 -4.82
CA ILE A 124 -11.11 -19.81 -6.07
C ILE A 124 -10.47 -21.02 -6.76
N ALA A 125 -11.29 -21.92 -7.28
CA ALA A 125 -10.88 -23.00 -8.18
C ALA A 125 -11.75 -23.02 -9.43
N ILE A 126 -11.18 -23.44 -10.57
CA ILE A 126 -11.91 -23.56 -11.84
C ILE A 126 -11.99 -25.03 -12.21
N ASP A 127 -13.20 -25.54 -12.47
CA ASP A 127 -13.39 -26.93 -12.88
C ASP A 127 -13.27 -27.15 -14.39
N GLY A 128 -13.28 -28.41 -14.83
CA GLY A 128 -13.10 -28.78 -16.24
C GLY A 128 -14.16 -28.21 -17.20
N ASN A 129 -15.31 -27.76 -16.67
CA ASN A 129 -16.40 -27.13 -17.41
C ASN A 129 -16.37 -25.60 -17.29
N ASP A 130 -15.25 -25.03 -16.84
CA ASP A 130 -15.06 -23.59 -16.60
C ASP A 130 -15.95 -22.99 -15.50
N ASN A 131 -16.53 -23.83 -14.62
CA ASN A 131 -17.25 -23.30 -13.46
C ASN A 131 -16.25 -22.79 -12.42
N LYS A 132 -16.55 -21.62 -11.86
CA LYS A 132 -15.80 -21.02 -10.77
C LYS A 132 -16.39 -21.52 -9.45
N TRP A 133 -15.54 -22.09 -8.62
CA TRP A 133 -15.84 -22.53 -7.27
C TRP A 133 -15.18 -21.54 -6.30
N ILE A 134 -15.99 -20.70 -5.68
CA ILE A 134 -15.57 -19.59 -4.83
C ILE A 134 -15.79 -19.99 -3.38
N GLY A 135 -14.71 -20.15 -2.62
CA GLY A 135 -14.76 -20.32 -1.17
C GLY A 135 -14.75 -18.98 -0.45
N THR A 136 -15.56 -18.85 0.60
CA THR A 136 -15.67 -17.63 1.41
C THR A 136 -15.30 -17.90 2.88
N ILE A 137 -15.01 -16.84 3.64
CA ILE A 137 -14.62 -16.95 5.06
C ILE A 137 -15.82 -17.29 5.94
N TRP A 138 -17.02 -16.76 5.66
CA TRP A 138 -18.17 -16.93 6.56
C TRP A 138 -19.40 -17.58 5.89
N GLY A 139 -19.45 -17.62 4.56
CA GLY A 139 -20.65 -17.96 3.79
C GLY A 139 -20.70 -19.38 3.20
N GLY A 140 -19.60 -20.13 3.21
CA GLY A 140 -19.47 -21.39 2.49
C GLY A 140 -18.93 -21.19 1.08
N ILE A 141 -19.53 -21.89 0.11
CA ILE A 141 -19.06 -21.95 -1.28
C ILE A 141 -20.13 -21.41 -2.24
N ALA A 142 -19.72 -20.64 -3.23
CA ALA A 142 -20.53 -20.35 -4.42
C ALA A 142 -19.94 -21.05 -5.65
N LYS A 143 -20.78 -21.68 -6.46
CA LYS A 143 -20.46 -22.16 -7.80
C LYS A 143 -21.07 -21.20 -8.82
N PHE A 144 -20.27 -20.73 -9.78
CA PHE A 144 -20.71 -19.88 -10.88
C PHE A 144 -20.38 -20.51 -12.23
N ASP A 145 -21.39 -20.67 -13.10
CA ASP A 145 -21.23 -21.26 -14.45
C ASP A 145 -21.05 -20.22 -15.57
N GLY A 146 -20.97 -18.93 -15.22
CA GLY A 146 -20.97 -17.82 -16.16
C GLY A 146 -22.32 -17.10 -16.27
N THR A 147 -23.40 -17.73 -15.82
CA THR A 147 -24.76 -17.17 -15.82
C THR A 147 -25.48 -17.37 -14.47
N ASN A 148 -25.43 -18.59 -13.93
CA ASN A 148 -26.16 -19.01 -12.74
C ASN A 148 -25.21 -19.22 -11.56
N TRP A 149 -25.74 -18.97 -10.37
CA TRP A 149 -25.06 -19.20 -9.11
C TRP A 149 -25.73 -20.33 -8.33
N ILE A 150 -24.93 -21.13 -7.64
CA ILE A 150 -25.40 -22.15 -6.69
C ILE A 150 -24.55 -22.07 -5.42
N THR A 151 -25.19 -21.91 -4.28
CA THR A 151 -24.51 -21.77 -2.97
C THR A 151 -24.60 -23.04 -2.14
N TYR A 152 -23.49 -23.40 -1.49
CA TYR A 152 -23.38 -24.52 -0.56
C TYR A 152 -22.84 -24.03 0.78
N ASN A 153 -23.57 -24.28 1.86
CA ASN A 153 -23.18 -23.99 3.23
C ASN A 153 -23.55 -25.17 4.15
N LYS A 154 -23.23 -25.06 5.44
CA LYS A 154 -23.49 -26.10 6.45
C LYS A 154 -24.97 -26.42 6.65
N ILE A 155 -25.88 -25.52 6.29
CA ILE A 155 -27.32 -25.65 6.50
C ILE A 155 -27.99 -26.33 5.30
N ASN A 156 -27.56 -26.00 4.08
CA ASN A 156 -28.22 -26.44 2.84
C ASN A 156 -27.46 -27.54 2.09
N SER A 157 -26.30 -27.99 2.59
CA SER A 157 -25.48 -29.00 1.95
C SER A 157 -24.77 -29.87 2.99
N GLY A 158 -23.95 -30.83 2.54
CA GLY A 158 -23.15 -31.68 3.43
C GLY A 158 -21.85 -31.03 3.92
N LEU A 159 -21.62 -29.75 3.62
CA LEU A 159 -20.41 -29.02 4.02
C LEU A 159 -20.26 -28.96 5.56
N PRO A 160 -19.08 -29.24 6.14
CA PRO A 160 -18.94 -29.39 7.60
C PRO A 160 -18.80 -28.05 8.33
N ALA A 161 -18.26 -27.03 7.65
CA ALA A 161 -18.09 -25.67 8.15
C ALA A 161 -18.16 -24.65 6.99
N ASN A 162 -18.60 -23.42 7.27
CA ASN A 162 -18.76 -22.38 6.27
C ASN A 162 -17.46 -21.65 5.92
N GLN A 163 -16.43 -21.75 6.76
CA GLN A 163 -15.16 -21.09 6.52
C GLN A 163 -14.28 -21.97 5.65
N ILE A 164 -14.18 -21.60 4.38
CA ILE A 164 -13.43 -22.33 3.37
C ILE A 164 -12.01 -21.80 3.32
N LEU A 165 -11.02 -22.69 3.30
CA LEU A 165 -9.60 -22.33 3.27
C LEU A 165 -8.93 -22.73 1.94
N SER A 166 -9.36 -23.84 1.35
CA SER A 166 -8.79 -24.33 0.09
C SER A 166 -9.78 -25.16 -0.70
N ILE A 167 -9.68 -25.11 -2.03
CA ILE A 167 -10.43 -25.97 -2.94
C ILE A 167 -9.46 -26.55 -3.98
N ALA A 168 -9.45 -27.87 -4.12
CA ALA A 168 -8.76 -28.57 -5.19
C ALA A 168 -9.76 -29.46 -5.95
N ILE A 169 -9.49 -29.74 -7.22
CA ILE A 169 -10.38 -30.51 -8.09
C ILE A 169 -9.58 -31.65 -8.69
N ASP A 170 -10.04 -32.89 -8.51
CA ASP A 170 -9.36 -34.06 -9.07
C ASP A 170 -9.71 -34.30 -10.54
N GLY A 171 -8.99 -35.22 -11.18
CA GLY A 171 -9.17 -35.56 -12.60
C GLY A 171 -10.55 -36.11 -12.95
N ASN A 172 -11.34 -36.54 -11.97
CA ASN A 172 -12.73 -36.98 -12.16
C ASN A 172 -13.73 -35.85 -11.92
N GLY A 173 -13.26 -34.63 -11.67
CA GLY A 173 -14.06 -33.46 -11.39
C GLY A 173 -14.63 -33.40 -9.97
N LYS A 174 -14.20 -34.28 -9.05
CA LYS A 174 -14.61 -34.23 -7.64
C LYS A 174 -13.85 -33.13 -6.91
N LYS A 175 -14.58 -32.36 -6.10
CA LYS A 175 -14.07 -31.21 -5.36
C LYS A 175 -13.58 -31.69 -4.01
N TRP A 176 -12.40 -31.25 -3.63
CA TRP A 176 -11.76 -31.47 -2.34
C TRP A 176 -11.68 -30.11 -1.65
N ILE A 177 -12.34 -29.98 -0.51
CA ILE A 177 -12.64 -28.70 0.13
C ILE A 177 -12.07 -28.73 1.54
N GLY A 178 -11.07 -27.88 1.79
CA GLY A 178 -10.52 -27.66 3.11
C GLY A 178 -11.29 -26.60 3.87
N THR A 179 -11.62 -26.87 5.13
CA THR A 179 -12.38 -25.96 5.98
C THR A 179 -11.63 -25.62 7.27
N PHE A 180 -12.00 -24.51 7.92
CA PHE A 180 -11.56 -24.19 9.27
C PHE A 180 -12.47 -24.89 10.29
N LEU A 181 -11.87 -25.63 11.23
CA LEU A 181 -12.52 -26.44 12.27
C LEU A 181 -13.46 -27.56 11.80
N GLY A 182 -13.64 -27.74 10.49
CA GLY A 182 -14.56 -28.74 9.91
C GLY A 182 -13.87 -29.92 9.22
N GLY A 183 -12.55 -29.90 9.09
CA GLY A 183 -11.79 -30.92 8.36
C GLY A 183 -11.91 -30.77 6.85
N LEU A 184 -11.87 -31.92 6.17
CA LEU A 184 -11.87 -32.05 4.71
C LEU A 184 -13.22 -32.57 4.22
N ALA A 185 -13.81 -31.89 3.24
CA ALA A 185 -15.01 -32.35 2.56
C ALA A 185 -14.71 -32.72 1.11
N THR A 186 -15.47 -33.68 0.57
CA THR A 186 -15.47 -33.99 -0.85
C THR A 186 -16.86 -33.91 -1.45
N PHE A 187 -16.96 -33.44 -2.69
CA PHE A 187 -18.22 -33.31 -3.42
C PHE A 187 -18.08 -33.81 -4.86
N ASP A 188 -18.90 -34.79 -5.24
CA ASP A 188 -18.91 -35.39 -6.59
C ASP A 188 -19.94 -34.75 -7.54
N GLY A 189 -20.64 -33.70 -7.10
CA GLY A 189 -21.78 -33.10 -7.81
C GLY A 189 -23.13 -33.49 -7.22
N THR A 190 -23.20 -34.55 -6.42
CA THR A 190 -24.42 -35.04 -5.76
C THR A 190 -24.18 -35.32 -4.28
N ASN A 191 -23.13 -36.07 -3.95
CA ASN A 191 -22.86 -36.59 -2.61
C ASN A 191 -21.70 -35.85 -1.95
N TRP A 192 -21.83 -35.69 -0.63
CA TRP A 192 -20.80 -35.14 0.25
C TRP A 192 -20.19 -36.25 1.10
N ASN A 193 -18.86 -36.27 1.24
CA ASN A 193 -18.17 -37.11 2.22
C ASN A 193 -17.20 -36.27 3.05
N ILE A 194 -17.14 -36.52 4.36
CA ILE A 194 -16.44 -35.68 5.34
C ILE A 194 -15.39 -36.49 6.08
N TYR A 195 -14.20 -35.92 6.19
CA TYR A 195 -13.04 -36.49 6.88
C TYR A 195 -12.57 -35.51 7.96
N ASP A 196 -12.54 -35.98 9.19
CA ASP A 196 -12.03 -35.25 10.36
C ASP A 196 -11.09 -36.14 11.18
N THR A 197 -10.60 -35.61 12.30
CA THR A 197 -9.67 -36.32 13.20
C THR A 197 -10.29 -37.51 13.93
N THR A 198 -11.62 -37.65 13.90
CA THR A 198 -12.37 -38.71 14.61
C THR A 198 -12.76 -39.87 13.71
N ASN A 199 -12.91 -39.62 12.40
CA ASN A 199 -13.37 -40.60 11.43
C ASN A 199 -12.34 -40.96 10.34
N SER A 200 -11.16 -40.33 10.36
CA SER A 200 -10.11 -40.51 9.35
C SER A 200 -8.72 -40.35 9.97
N GLY A 201 -7.68 -40.52 9.15
CA GLY A 201 -6.29 -40.28 9.58
C GLY A 201 -5.83 -38.83 9.47
N LEU A 202 -6.72 -37.89 9.17
CA LEU A 202 -6.43 -36.46 9.09
C LEU A 202 -5.90 -35.96 10.46
N PRO A 203 -4.73 -35.30 10.54
CA PRO A 203 -4.10 -34.95 11.82
C PRO A 203 -4.67 -33.69 12.47
N ASP A 204 -5.41 -32.86 11.73
CA ASP A 204 -5.94 -31.58 12.18
C ASP A 204 -7.14 -31.18 11.31
N THR A 205 -8.14 -30.53 11.93
CA THR A 205 -9.38 -30.10 11.27
C THR A 205 -9.24 -28.81 10.48
N ASP A 206 -8.15 -28.06 10.65
CA ASP A 206 -7.89 -26.83 9.89
C ASP A 206 -7.10 -27.15 8.61
N VAL A 207 -7.82 -27.34 7.50
CA VAL A 207 -7.21 -27.77 6.22
C VAL A 207 -6.90 -26.57 5.33
N SER A 208 -5.64 -26.14 5.34
CA SER A 208 -5.17 -24.90 4.71
C SER A 208 -4.78 -25.05 3.24
N SER A 209 -4.38 -26.24 2.78
CA SER A 209 -4.01 -26.46 1.37
C SER A 209 -4.24 -27.90 0.91
N ILE A 210 -4.52 -28.08 -0.37
CA ILE A 210 -4.73 -29.39 -0.98
C ILE A 210 -4.07 -29.42 -2.35
N ALA A 211 -3.24 -30.42 -2.61
CA ALA A 211 -2.69 -30.74 -3.92
C ALA A 211 -2.98 -32.20 -4.27
N ILE A 212 -3.08 -32.49 -5.56
CA ILE A 212 -3.40 -33.83 -6.06
C ILE A 212 -2.32 -34.24 -7.04
N ASP A 213 -1.66 -35.37 -6.76
CA ASP A 213 -0.61 -35.88 -7.65
C ASP A 213 -1.19 -36.66 -8.83
N ARG A 214 -0.33 -36.99 -9.81
CA ARG A 214 -0.72 -37.72 -11.03
C ARG A 214 -1.25 -39.13 -10.74
N SER A 215 -0.92 -39.71 -9.59
CA SER A 215 -1.42 -41.01 -9.15
C SER A 215 -2.77 -40.88 -8.43
N GLY A 216 -3.30 -39.66 -8.29
CA GLY A 216 -4.54 -39.38 -7.60
C GLY A 216 -4.42 -39.37 -6.09
N ASN A 217 -3.22 -39.32 -5.50
CA ASN A 217 -3.08 -39.12 -4.05
C ASN A 217 -3.34 -37.66 -3.72
N LYS A 218 -3.92 -37.44 -2.54
CA LYS A 218 -4.25 -36.11 -2.03
C LYS A 218 -3.23 -35.76 -0.97
N TRP A 219 -2.56 -34.64 -1.18
CA TRP A 219 -1.59 -34.06 -0.27
C TRP A 219 -2.26 -32.87 0.41
N ILE A 220 -2.50 -33.02 1.70
CA ILE A 220 -3.35 -32.13 2.50
C ILE A 220 -2.47 -31.44 3.53
N GLY A 221 -2.36 -30.13 3.42
CA GLY A 221 -1.70 -29.28 4.40
C GLY A 221 -2.69 -28.82 5.46
N THR A 222 -2.24 -28.81 6.71
CA THR A 222 -3.05 -28.39 7.86
C THR A 222 -2.37 -27.27 8.66
N TRP A 223 -3.09 -26.64 9.59
CA TRP A 223 -2.54 -25.53 10.39
C TRP A 223 -1.54 -26.02 11.44
N ARG A 224 -1.83 -27.09 12.18
CA ARG A 224 -1.02 -27.58 13.30
C ARG A 224 -0.57 -29.03 13.12
N GLY A 225 -1.26 -29.79 12.27
CA GLY A 225 -0.99 -31.22 12.04
C GLY A 225 0.14 -31.52 11.05
N GLY A 226 0.64 -30.52 10.31
CA GLY A 226 1.61 -30.71 9.23
C GLY A 226 0.95 -31.11 7.91
N LEU A 227 1.64 -31.97 7.16
CA LEU A 227 1.26 -32.49 5.85
C LEU A 227 0.71 -33.92 6.00
N THR A 228 -0.28 -34.27 5.19
CA THR A 228 -0.85 -35.62 5.17
C THR A 228 -1.13 -36.10 3.77
N LYS A 229 -0.75 -37.35 3.48
CA LYS A 229 -1.04 -38.03 2.22
C LYS A 229 -2.25 -38.95 2.40
N PHE A 230 -3.22 -38.86 1.49
CA PHE A 230 -4.33 -39.79 1.36
C PHE A 230 -4.35 -40.46 -0.01
N ASP A 231 -4.19 -41.78 -0.06
CA ASP A 231 -4.18 -42.56 -1.32
C ASP A 231 -5.58 -43.06 -1.75
N GLY A 232 -6.62 -42.70 -0.99
CA GLY A 232 -7.98 -43.22 -1.16
C GLY A 232 -8.37 -44.25 -0.11
N THR A 233 -7.41 -44.84 0.59
CA THR A 233 -7.62 -45.81 1.68
C THR A 233 -6.79 -45.47 2.91
N ASN A 234 -5.49 -45.24 2.74
CA ASN A 234 -4.52 -45.02 3.81
C ASN A 234 -4.16 -43.54 3.97
N TRP A 235 -3.86 -43.19 5.21
CA TRP A 235 -3.42 -41.86 5.62
C TRP A 235 -1.99 -41.95 6.17
N ILE A 236 -1.11 -41.06 5.69
CA ILE A 236 0.29 -40.98 6.14
C ILE A 236 0.61 -39.54 6.52
N ASN A 237 1.04 -39.33 7.77
CA ASN A 237 1.17 -38.00 8.37
C ASN A 237 2.64 -37.61 8.55
N TYR A 238 2.99 -36.40 8.10
CA TYR A 238 4.32 -35.80 8.16
C TYR A 238 4.26 -34.47 8.91
N ASN A 239 5.04 -34.33 9.97
CA ASN A 239 5.17 -33.11 10.76
C ASN A 239 6.63 -32.88 11.15
N SER A 240 6.91 -31.74 11.78
CA SER A 240 8.26 -31.33 12.17
C SER A 240 8.94 -32.23 13.21
N SER A 241 8.20 -33.16 13.84
CA SER A 241 8.73 -34.10 14.84
C SER A 241 9.03 -35.49 14.27
N ASN A 242 8.41 -35.87 13.15
CA ASN A 242 8.54 -37.21 12.57
C ASN A 242 9.07 -37.21 11.12
N SER A 243 9.39 -36.04 10.55
CA SER A 243 9.82 -35.87 9.16
C SER A 243 10.74 -34.65 9.01
N GLY A 244 11.21 -34.38 7.78
CA GLY A 244 12.02 -33.20 7.47
C GLY A 244 11.24 -31.90 7.27
N LEU A 245 9.94 -31.85 7.56
CA LEU A 245 9.10 -30.66 7.35
C LEU A 245 9.50 -29.51 8.30
N LEU A 246 9.71 -28.30 7.77
CA LEU A 246 10.20 -27.14 8.55
C LEU A 246 9.16 -26.52 9.49
N GLY A 247 7.86 -26.71 9.23
CA GLY A 247 6.79 -26.12 10.01
C GLY A 247 5.49 -26.89 9.85
N ASN A 248 4.69 -26.92 10.91
CA ASN A 248 3.44 -27.70 10.90
C ASN A 248 2.25 -26.94 10.30
N HIS A 249 2.37 -25.64 10.08
CA HIS A 249 1.37 -24.88 9.34
C HIS A 249 1.74 -24.92 7.86
N VAL A 250 1.11 -25.84 7.12
CA VAL A 250 1.35 -26.06 5.69
C VAL A 250 0.36 -25.24 4.87
N ARG A 251 0.82 -24.13 4.29
CA ARG A 251 -0.04 -23.15 3.62
C ARG A 251 -0.17 -23.35 2.12
N SER A 252 0.84 -23.94 1.48
CA SER A 252 0.84 -24.14 0.04
C SER A 252 1.53 -25.45 -0.31
N ILE A 253 0.97 -26.18 -1.25
CA ILE A 253 1.55 -27.41 -1.81
C ILE A 253 1.37 -27.33 -3.32
N VAL A 254 2.47 -27.49 -4.06
CA VAL A 254 2.44 -27.65 -5.52
C VAL A 254 3.33 -28.82 -5.91
N ILE A 255 3.01 -29.47 -7.02
CA ILE A 255 3.69 -30.68 -7.48
C ILE A 255 4.17 -30.40 -8.91
N ASP A 256 5.48 -30.56 -9.15
CA ASP A 256 6.04 -30.36 -10.48
C ASP A 256 5.78 -31.55 -11.40
N GLU A 257 6.12 -31.39 -12.68
CA GLU A 257 5.92 -32.43 -13.70
C GLU A 257 6.76 -33.70 -13.46
N SER A 258 7.83 -33.60 -12.67
CA SER A 258 8.66 -34.74 -12.29
C SER A 258 8.12 -35.46 -11.05
N GLY A 259 7.07 -34.91 -10.41
CA GLY A 259 6.45 -35.45 -9.21
C GLY A 259 7.10 -34.98 -7.90
N TYR A 260 8.03 -34.02 -7.94
CA TYR A 260 8.52 -33.43 -6.70
C TYR A 260 7.49 -32.47 -6.15
N MET A 261 7.32 -32.52 -4.83
CA MET A 261 6.46 -31.61 -4.11
C MET A 261 7.26 -30.42 -3.60
N TRP A 262 6.66 -29.25 -3.69
CA TRP A 262 7.17 -28.01 -3.13
C TRP A 262 6.14 -27.50 -2.12
N ILE A 263 6.59 -27.36 -0.87
CA ILE A 263 5.74 -27.18 0.30
C ILE A 263 6.13 -25.87 0.98
N GLY A 264 5.15 -24.99 1.14
CA GLY A 264 5.26 -23.73 1.87
C GLY A 264 4.72 -23.90 3.28
N THR A 265 5.52 -23.54 4.28
CA THR A 265 5.13 -23.63 5.68
C THR A 265 5.40 -22.33 6.43
N ASN A 266 4.98 -22.24 7.69
CA ASN A 266 5.41 -21.16 8.60
C ASN A 266 6.89 -21.24 9.03
N GLY A 267 7.60 -22.30 8.66
CA GLY A 267 9.02 -22.53 8.98
C GLY A 267 9.97 -22.40 7.78
N GLY A 268 9.44 -22.31 6.56
CA GLY A 268 10.21 -22.15 5.34
C GLY A 268 9.61 -22.89 4.15
N PHE A 269 10.44 -23.04 3.11
CA PHE A 269 10.13 -23.69 1.85
C PHE A 269 10.85 -25.04 1.76
N THR A 270 10.11 -26.10 1.39
CA THR A 270 10.62 -27.47 1.42
C THR A 270 10.35 -28.18 0.10
N LYS A 271 11.37 -28.81 -0.48
CA LYS A 271 11.24 -29.78 -1.59
C LYS A 271 11.17 -31.19 -1.03
N PHE A 272 10.26 -32.00 -1.54
CA PHE A 272 10.09 -33.40 -1.14
C PHE A 272 9.95 -34.30 -2.37
N ASP A 273 10.72 -35.39 -2.43
CA ASP A 273 10.74 -36.35 -3.55
C ASP A 273 9.96 -37.66 -3.28
N GLY A 274 9.26 -37.74 -2.15
CA GLY A 274 8.64 -38.96 -1.65
C GLY A 274 9.44 -39.67 -0.55
N THR A 275 10.73 -39.37 -0.44
CA THR A 275 11.65 -39.96 0.56
C THR A 275 12.51 -38.91 1.27
N ASN A 276 13.14 -38.01 0.51
CA ASN A 276 14.10 -37.02 0.98
C ASN A 276 13.47 -35.63 1.05
N TRP A 277 13.95 -34.84 2.02
CA TRP A 277 13.52 -33.48 2.28
C TRP A 277 14.68 -32.52 2.08
N ILE A 278 14.48 -31.46 1.28
CA ILE A 278 15.45 -30.38 1.09
C ILE A 278 14.79 -29.08 1.55
N ASN A 279 15.46 -28.36 2.45
CA ASN A 279 14.85 -27.30 3.25
C ASN A 279 15.54 -25.95 3.04
N TYR A 280 14.72 -24.92 2.81
CA TYR A 280 15.15 -23.55 2.60
C TYR A 280 14.42 -22.62 3.58
N ASN A 281 15.19 -21.83 4.33
CA ASN A 281 14.70 -20.84 5.29
C ASN A 281 15.59 -19.58 5.23
N THR A 282 15.26 -18.54 5.96
CA THR A 282 16.00 -17.26 5.94
C THR A 282 17.45 -17.37 6.41
N SER A 283 17.85 -18.47 7.05
CA SER A 283 19.22 -18.67 7.53
C SER A 283 20.14 -19.34 6.50
N ASN A 284 19.57 -20.04 5.51
CA ASN A 284 20.34 -20.82 4.52
C ASN A 284 19.96 -20.50 3.07
N SER A 285 19.10 -19.51 2.85
CA SER A 285 18.62 -19.09 1.53
C SER A 285 18.25 -17.60 1.54
N ASN A 286 18.03 -17.02 0.36
CA ASN A 286 17.57 -15.63 0.21
C ASN A 286 16.04 -15.51 0.30
N LEU A 287 15.39 -16.42 1.02
CA LEU A 287 13.96 -16.33 1.30
C LEU A 287 13.70 -15.12 2.24
N PRO A 288 12.79 -14.19 1.91
CA PRO A 288 12.61 -12.96 2.68
C PRO A 288 11.85 -13.19 4.00
N SER A 289 11.12 -14.31 4.12
CA SER A 289 10.42 -14.71 5.34
C SER A 289 10.27 -16.23 5.39
N ASN A 290 10.37 -16.81 6.58
CA ASN A 290 10.07 -18.23 6.81
C ASN A 290 8.59 -18.56 6.65
N ASP A 291 7.68 -17.58 6.75
CA ASP A 291 6.26 -17.80 6.50
C ASP A 291 5.98 -17.74 5.00
N VAL A 292 5.97 -18.92 4.37
CA VAL A 292 5.71 -19.14 2.95
C VAL A 292 4.23 -19.40 2.74
N ILE A 293 3.60 -18.56 1.92
CA ILE A 293 2.15 -18.43 1.84
C ILE A 293 1.61 -19.07 0.57
N SER A 294 2.26 -18.81 -0.56
CA SER A 294 1.84 -19.29 -1.88
C SER A 294 3.05 -19.71 -2.70
N ILE A 295 2.87 -20.73 -3.54
CA ILE A 295 3.89 -21.21 -4.47
C ILE A 295 3.21 -21.42 -5.83
N LEU A 296 3.88 -20.99 -6.88
CA LEU A 296 3.53 -21.27 -8.27
C LEU A 296 4.75 -21.86 -8.99
N ILE A 297 4.53 -22.92 -9.75
CA ILE A 297 5.55 -23.49 -10.64
C ILE A 297 5.30 -22.94 -12.04
N GLU A 298 6.25 -22.17 -12.55
CA GLU A 298 6.27 -21.67 -13.93
C GLU A 298 6.53 -22.82 -14.90
N ILE A 299 6.06 -22.72 -16.14
CA ILE A 299 6.28 -23.71 -17.22
C ILE A 299 7.75 -24.11 -17.39
N LYS A 300 8.70 -23.21 -17.11
CA LYS A 300 10.16 -23.47 -17.18
C LYS A 300 10.75 -24.10 -15.91
N ASP A 301 9.91 -24.64 -15.03
CA ASP A 301 10.25 -25.21 -13.72
C ASP A 301 10.86 -24.22 -12.70
N ASN A 302 10.62 -22.92 -12.88
CA ASN A 302 10.94 -21.93 -11.85
C ASN A 302 9.83 -21.90 -10.78
N LYS A 303 10.21 -21.66 -9.52
CA LYS A 303 9.27 -21.55 -8.40
C LYS A 303 9.13 -20.10 -7.99
N TRP A 304 7.96 -19.54 -8.19
CA TRP A 304 7.56 -18.27 -7.62
C TRP A 304 7.00 -18.50 -6.23
N ILE A 305 7.58 -17.86 -5.24
CA ILE A 305 7.34 -18.10 -3.82
C ILE A 305 6.90 -16.80 -3.19
N GLY A 306 5.63 -16.76 -2.81
CA GLY A 306 5.02 -15.66 -2.08
C GLY A 306 5.19 -15.89 -0.58
N THR A 307 5.72 -14.89 0.11
CA THR A 307 5.93 -14.95 1.56
C THR A 307 5.21 -13.81 2.26
N PHE A 308 5.23 -13.81 3.60
CA PHE A 308 4.76 -12.67 4.40
C PHE A 308 5.55 -11.36 4.19
N LYS A 309 6.77 -11.41 3.62
CA LYS A 309 7.65 -10.23 3.47
C LYS A 309 8.16 -9.99 2.04
N GLY A 310 7.59 -10.66 1.05
CA GLY A 310 7.85 -10.37 -0.35
C GLY A 310 7.77 -11.59 -1.25
N LEU A 311 7.98 -11.32 -2.54
CA LEU A 311 8.00 -12.31 -3.62
C LEU A 311 9.44 -12.65 -3.99
N VAL A 312 9.72 -13.95 -4.12
CA VAL A 312 10.97 -14.43 -4.72
C VAL A 312 10.74 -15.47 -5.80
N LYS A 313 11.66 -15.53 -6.76
CA LYS A 313 11.77 -16.60 -7.75
C LYS A 313 12.97 -17.48 -7.42
N PHE A 314 12.79 -18.79 -7.45
CA PHE A 314 13.83 -19.80 -7.30
C PHE A 314 13.93 -20.66 -8.57
N ASP A 315 15.11 -20.70 -9.17
CA ASP A 315 15.37 -21.46 -10.43
C ASP A 315 15.97 -22.86 -10.19
N GLY A 316 16.10 -23.29 -8.93
CA GLY A 316 16.79 -24.51 -8.52
C GLY A 316 18.19 -24.28 -7.96
N ALA A 317 18.79 -23.12 -8.20
CA ALA A 317 20.10 -22.72 -7.69
C ALA A 317 20.11 -21.30 -7.11
N ASN A 318 19.51 -20.35 -7.81
CA ASN A 318 19.53 -18.92 -7.53
C ASN A 318 18.16 -18.41 -7.06
N TRP A 319 18.20 -17.31 -6.32
CA TRP A 319 17.05 -16.64 -5.74
C TRP A 319 16.99 -15.18 -6.20
N PHE A 320 15.84 -14.76 -6.71
CA PHE A 320 15.63 -13.39 -7.22
C PHE A 320 14.43 -12.76 -6.52
N SER A 321 14.65 -11.61 -5.87
CA SER A 321 13.59 -10.85 -5.20
C SER A 321 12.95 -9.82 -6.13
N TYR A 322 11.64 -9.63 -5.99
CA TYR A 322 10.88 -8.68 -6.78
C TYR A 322 10.11 -7.70 -5.89
N ASN A 323 10.05 -6.44 -6.30
CA ASN A 323 9.27 -5.43 -5.60
C ASN A 323 7.79 -5.55 -5.97
N THR A 324 6.94 -5.71 -4.96
CA THR A 324 5.48 -5.79 -5.08
C THR A 324 4.78 -4.66 -4.34
N SER A 325 5.53 -3.69 -3.81
CA SER A 325 4.99 -2.50 -3.14
C SER A 325 5.10 -1.27 -4.06
N ASN A 326 4.08 -0.42 -4.05
CA ASN A 326 4.12 0.86 -4.77
C ASN A 326 4.62 2.03 -3.88
N SER A 327 5.09 1.70 -2.67
CA SER A 327 5.68 2.61 -1.69
C SER A 327 6.58 1.84 -0.74
N ASP A 328 7.48 2.52 -0.04
CA ASP A 328 8.28 1.90 1.03
C ASP A 328 7.61 2.05 2.40
N LEU A 329 6.28 2.19 2.45
CA LEU A 329 5.57 2.11 3.71
C LEU A 329 5.91 0.78 4.41
N PRO A 330 6.25 0.78 5.71
CA PRO A 330 6.62 -0.45 6.40
C PRO A 330 5.40 -1.36 6.66
N ARG A 331 4.20 -0.78 6.72
CA ARG A 331 2.91 -1.45 6.96
C ARG A 331 1.78 -0.65 6.29
N ASN A 332 0.63 -1.30 6.06
CA ASN A 332 -0.59 -0.62 5.61
C ASN A 332 -1.47 -0.07 6.75
N ASN A 333 -1.18 -0.42 8.00
CA ASN A 333 -1.91 0.08 9.18
C ASN A 333 -1.24 1.35 9.70
N ILE A 334 -1.59 2.47 9.08
CA ILE A 334 -1.03 3.77 9.46
C ILE A 334 -1.92 4.36 10.55
N TRP A 335 -1.32 4.66 11.69
CA TRP A 335 -2.05 5.12 12.88
C TRP A 335 -2.04 6.64 13.00
N THR A 336 -0.89 7.26 12.72
CA THR A 336 -0.71 8.70 12.89
C THR A 336 0.05 9.30 11.72
N ILE A 337 -0.25 10.56 11.40
CA ILE A 337 0.49 11.35 10.43
C ILE A 337 0.67 12.80 10.87
N LYS A 338 1.86 13.34 10.61
CA LYS A 338 2.17 14.77 10.70
C LYS A 338 2.97 15.23 9.50
N ILE A 339 2.83 16.51 9.16
CA ILE A 339 3.57 17.14 8.08
C ILE A 339 4.44 18.22 8.69
N ASP A 340 5.74 18.17 8.42
CA ASP A 340 6.68 19.19 8.91
C ASP A 340 6.67 20.45 8.03
N GLY A 341 7.36 21.51 8.48
CA GLY A 341 7.44 22.78 7.74
C GLY A 341 8.12 22.66 6.36
N SER A 342 8.90 21.61 6.13
CA SER A 342 9.51 21.31 4.83
C SER A 342 8.56 20.54 3.91
N GLY A 343 7.42 20.07 4.43
CA GLY A 343 6.44 19.28 3.69
C GLY A 343 6.68 17.77 3.75
N ASN A 344 7.55 17.27 4.63
CA ASN A 344 7.77 15.84 4.82
C ASN A 344 6.59 15.23 5.58
N LYS A 345 6.11 14.07 5.12
CA LYS A 345 5.00 13.33 5.71
C LYS A 345 5.59 12.28 6.63
N MET A 346 5.30 12.38 7.91
CA MET A 346 5.77 11.45 8.93
C MET A 346 4.63 10.57 9.38
N MET A 347 4.82 9.25 9.31
CA MET A 347 3.76 8.27 9.54
C MET A 347 4.18 7.23 10.57
N GLY A 348 3.32 7.01 11.56
CA GLY A 348 3.49 5.96 12.56
C GLY A 348 2.60 4.75 12.27
N SER A 349 3.09 3.55 12.55
CA SER A 349 2.33 2.30 12.36
C SER A 349 1.91 1.64 13.68
N TRP A 350 0.70 1.07 13.73
CA TRP A 350 0.19 0.36 14.93
C TRP A 350 0.64 -1.09 15.04
N TYR A 351 1.05 -1.77 13.96
CA TYR A 351 1.43 -3.20 13.98
C TYR A 351 2.93 -3.44 13.81
N GLY A 352 3.73 -2.65 14.52
CA GLY A 352 5.18 -2.84 14.57
C GLY A 352 5.92 -2.40 13.30
N GLY A 353 5.37 -1.44 12.54
CA GLY A 353 6.04 -0.88 11.36
C GLY A 353 7.07 0.22 11.69
N GLY A 354 7.01 0.81 12.89
CA GLY A 354 7.86 1.93 13.26
C GLY A 354 7.40 3.26 12.65
N LEU A 355 8.36 4.11 12.33
CA LEU A 355 8.19 5.44 11.76
C LEU A 355 8.66 5.46 10.29
N ALA A 356 7.81 5.96 9.39
CA ALA A 356 8.18 6.28 8.02
C ALA A 356 8.18 7.80 7.81
N ILE A 357 9.14 8.31 7.03
CA ILE A 357 9.20 9.72 6.60
C ILE A 357 9.26 9.75 5.09
N PHE A 358 8.35 10.48 4.46
CA PHE A 358 8.28 10.67 3.01
C PHE A 358 8.48 12.14 2.64
N ASP A 359 9.51 12.43 1.85
CA ASP A 359 9.86 13.80 1.45
C ASP A 359 9.13 14.29 0.18
N GLY A 360 8.33 13.42 -0.44
CA GLY A 360 7.70 13.65 -1.75
C GLY A 360 8.28 12.76 -2.85
N THR A 361 9.51 12.27 -2.65
CA THR A 361 10.22 11.41 -3.61
C THR A 361 10.75 10.14 -2.94
N ASN A 362 11.40 10.27 -1.78
CA ASN A 362 12.08 9.20 -1.06
C ASN A 362 11.41 8.89 0.27
N TRP A 363 11.56 7.63 0.68
CA TRP A 363 11.10 7.12 1.96
C TRP A 363 12.29 6.82 2.87
N SER A 364 12.16 7.19 4.14
CA SER A 364 13.10 6.84 5.21
C SER A 364 12.36 6.12 6.33
N ASN A 365 12.79 4.90 6.65
CA ASN A 365 12.11 4.03 7.60
C ASN A 365 12.96 3.75 8.85
N TYR A 366 12.37 3.99 10.03
CA TYR A 366 13.03 3.86 11.33
C TYR A 366 12.25 2.88 12.22
N ASN A 367 12.96 1.90 12.75
CA ASN A 367 12.45 0.89 13.67
C ASN A 367 13.51 0.56 14.74
N THR A 368 13.13 -0.20 15.75
CA THR A 368 13.99 -0.56 16.89
C THR A 368 15.27 -1.32 16.52
N SER A 369 15.35 -1.89 15.31
CA SER A 369 16.53 -2.63 14.84
C SER A 369 17.52 -1.79 14.04
N ASN A 370 17.10 -0.63 13.51
CA ASN A 370 17.93 0.21 12.65
C ASN A 370 18.07 1.67 13.13
N SER A 371 17.43 2.03 14.25
CA SER A 371 17.44 3.39 14.79
C SER A 371 17.35 3.40 16.31
N GLY A 372 17.37 4.60 16.90
CA GLY A 372 17.14 4.81 18.34
C GLY A 372 15.67 4.85 18.75
N LEU A 373 14.72 4.52 17.86
CA LEU A 373 13.29 4.47 18.18
C LEU A 373 13.01 3.41 19.27
N LEU A 374 12.26 3.80 20.31
CA LEU A 374 11.99 2.94 21.46
C LEU A 374 11.08 1.75 21.19
N ASP A 375 10.14 1.91 20.25
CA ASP A 375 9.12 0.91 19.97
C ASP A 375 8.63 1.05 18.52
N ASN A 376 8.24 -0.07 17.92
CA ASN A 376 7.72 -0.08 16.55
C ASN A 376 6.22 0.23 16.46
N TYR A 377 5.57 0.46 17.60
CA TYR A 377 4.16 0.86 17.75
C TYR A 377 4.10 2.37 17.97
N VAL A 378 4.10 3.13 16.87
CA VAL A 378 4.13 4.61 16.90
C VAL A 378 2.69 5.14 16.86
N ILE A 379 2.31 5.89 17.90
CA ILE A 379 0.91 6.27 18.18
C ILE A 379 0.65 7.76 17.97
N SER A 380 1.64 8.60 18.24
CA SER A 380 1.51 10.06 18.14
C SER A 380 2.82 10.66 17.66
N ILE A 381 2.72 11.71 16.85
CA ILE A 381 3.86 12.50 16.41
C ILE A 381 3.54 13.98 16.66
N ALA A 382 4.53 14.74 17.13
CA ALA A 382 4.51 16.20 17.14
C ALA A 382 5.87 16.74 16.69
N ILE A 383 5.88 17.93 16.10
CA ILE A 383 7.09 18.54 15.55
C ILE A 383 7.26 19.89 16.21
N ASP A 384 8.41 20.13 16.85
CA ASP A 384 8.70 21.42 17.45
C ASP A 384 9.22 22.44 16.42
N SER A 385 9.28 23.71 16.82
CA SER A 385 9.72 24.81 15.96
C SER A 385 11.18 24.69 15.48
N SER A 386 11.99 23.86 16.14
CA SER A 386 13.35 23.54 15.70
C SER A 386 13.40 22.36 14.73
N GLY A 387 12.23 21.82 14.36
CA GLY A 387 12.10 20.68 13.47
C GLY A 387 12.40 19.34 14.15
N ASN A 388 12.48 19.26 15.49
CA ASN A 388 12.63 17.97 16.17
C ASN A 388 11.31 17.21 16.18
N LYS A 389 11.42 15.90 16.03
CA LYS A 389 10.33 14.95 15.94
C LYS A 389 10.12 14.32 17.31
N TRP A 390 8.98 14.56 17.93
CA TRP A 390 8.55 13.97 19.19
C TRP A 390 7.58 12.82 18.90
N ILE A 391 8.01 11.61 19.21
CA ILE A 391 7.39 10.36 18.76
C ILE A 391 6.92 9.59 19.99
N GLY A 392 5.61 9.53 20.17
CA GLY A 392 4.96 8.79 21.23
C GLY A 392 4.74 7.35 20.83
N THR A 393 5.13 6.42 21.70
CA THR A 393 5.01 4.98 21.47
C THR A 393 4.02 4.31 22.41
N GLN A 394 3.58 3.10 22.04
CA GLN A 394 2.63 2.34 22.84
C GLN A 394 3.24 1.78 24.15
N ARG A 395 4.48 1.28 24.12
CA ARG A 395 5.00 0.49 25.25
C ARG A 395 6.14 1.16 26.01
N TRP A 396 6.99 1.91 25.31
CA TRP A 396 8.32 2.25 25.84
C TRP A 396 8.57 3.74 26.06
N GLY A 397 7.59 4.60 25.81
CA GLY A 397 7.66 6.02 26.13
C GLY A 397 7.80 6.91 24.90
N LEU A 398 8.60 7.96 25.04
CA LEU A 398 8.72 9.07 24.09
C LEU A 398 10.13 9.12 23.50
N SER A 399 10.23 9.09 22.18
CA SER A 399 11.48 9.32 21.45
C SER A 399 11.49 10.72 20.85
N LYS A 400 12.62 11.43 20.97
CA LYS A 400 12.93 12.67 20.26
C LYS A 400 13.96 12.36 19.17
N PHE A 401 13.70 12.79 17.94
CA PHE A 401 14.63 12.67 16.82
C PHE A 401 14.89 14.04 16.18
N ASP A 402 16.16 14.44 16.10
CA ASP A 402 16.56 15.74 15.53
C ASP A 402 16.90 15.69 14.02
N GLY A 403 16.85 14.50 13.41
CA GLY A 403 17.31 14.22 12.05
C GLY A 403 18.55 13.34 12.01
N SER A 404 19.32 13.29 13.10
CA SER A 404 20.55 12.50 13.22
C SER A 404 20.59 11.68 14.51
N ASN A 405 20.19 12.29 15.63
CA ASN A 405 20.30 11.72 16.97
C ASN A 405 18.93 11.41 17.56
N TRP A 406 18.91 10.37 18.38
CA TRP A 406 17.75 9.92 19.13
C TRP A 406 17.96 10.15 20.62
N ILE A 407 16.95 10.72 21.29
CA ILE A 407 16.91 10.87 22.75
C ILE A 407 15.61 10.24 23.25
N ASN A 408 15.69 9.42 24.28
CA ASN A 408 14.60 8.58 24.74
C ASN A 408 14.20 8.88 26.18
N TYR A 409 12.90 9.05 26.41
CA TYR A 409 12.30 9.36 27.70
C TYR A 409 11.27 8.29 28.07
N TYR A 410 11.44 7.72 29.25
CA TYR A 410 10.55 6.74 29.88
C TYR A 410 10.47 7.02 31.38
N THR A 411 9.52 6.39 32.06
CA THR A 411 9.18 6.66 33.48
C THR A 411 10.36 6.59 34.45
N SER A 412 11.38 5.76 34.19
CA SER A 412 12.54 5.62 35.08
C SER A 412 13.70 6.58 34.80
N ASN A 413 13.69 7.33 33.69
CA ASN A 413 14.75 8.30 33.36
C ASN A 413 14.26 9.74 33.15
N SER A 414 12.96 9.99 33.35
CA SER A 414 12.32 11.27 33.09
C SER A 414 11.11 11.48 34.00
N GLY A 415 10.53 12.68 33.99
CA GLY A 415 9.28 12.96 34.71
C GLY A 415 8.00 12.51 33.97
N LEU A 416 8.12 11.63 32.98
CA LEU A 416 7.00 11.09 32.25
C LEU A 416 6.14 10.19 33.17
N PRO A 417 4.81 10.41 33.28
CA PRO A 417 4.00 9.66 34.25
C PRO A 417 3.65 8.24 33.77
N GLY A 418 3.75 7.94 32.47
CA GLY A 418 3.48 6.62 31.90
C GLY A 418 4.11 6.44 30.52
N ASN A 419 4.48 5.20 30.18
CA ASN A 419 5.21 4.90 28.93
C ASN A 419 4.32 4.69 27.70
N TYR A 420 3.01 4.54 27.89
CA TYR A 420 2.06 4.50 26.77
C TYR A 420 1.63 5.92 26.44
N ILE A 421 2.22 6.48 25.39
CA ILE A 421 1.95 7.84 24.92
C ILE A 421 0.81 7.82 23.90
N ARG A 422 -0.26 8.55 24.19
CA ARG A 422 -1.44 8.63 23.32
C ARG A 422 -1.49 9.90 22.47
N SER A 423 -1.01 11.02 23.00
CA SER A 423 -1.09 12.31 22.33
C SER A 423 0.07 13.19 22.74
N ILE A 424 0.56 13.99 21.79
CA ILE A 424 1.57 15.02 22.03
C ILE A 424 1.11 16.30 21.35
N ALA A 425 1.13 17.41 22.07
CA ALA A 425 0.93 18.75 21.53
C ALA A 425 2.06 19.67 22.00
N ILE A 426 2.36 20.72 21.24
CA ILE A 426 3.44 21.67 21.55
C ILE A 426 2.85 23.07 21.58
N ASP A 427 2.99 23.76 22.71
CA ASP A 427 2.50 25.14 22.87
C ASP A 427 3.44 26.15 22.19
N LYS A 428 3.00 27.41 22.07
CA LYS A 428 3.80 28.46 21.41
C LYS A 428 5.12 28.76 22.12
N SER A 429 5.23 28.44 23.40
CA SER A 429 6.47 28.55 24.17
C SER A 429 7.41 27.36 23.97
N GLY A 430 7.02 26.37 23.15
CA GLY A 430 7.81 25.18 22.86
C GLY A 430 7.73 24.10 23.93
N ASN A 431 6.81 24.17 24.90
CA ASN A 431 6.60 23.10 25.87
C ASN A 431 5.84 21.94 25.23
N LYS A 432 6.25 20.71 25.57
CA LYS A 432 5.64 19.50 25.07
C LYS A 432 4.61 19.05 26.09
N TRP A 433 3.37 18.95 25.67
CA TRP A 433 2.26 18.40 26.44
C TRP A 433 2.03 16.96 26.01
N ILE A 434 2.31 16.01 26.91
CA ILE A 434 2.34 14.58 26.62
C ILE A 434 1.26 13.86 27.41
N GLY A 435 0.25 13.35 26.72
CA GLY A 435 -0.85 12.58 27.28
C GLY A 435 -0.53 11.09 27.32
N THR A 436 -0.79 10.45 28.47
CA THR A 436 -0.54 9.02 28.68
C THR A 436 -1.83 8.22 28.83
N ASP A 437 -1.76 6.92 28.55
CA ASP A 437 -2.94 6.03 28.58
C ASP A 437 -3.61 5.93 29.95
N SER A 438 -2.89 6.00 31.07
CA SER A 438 -3.51 5.77 32.40
C SER A 438 -2.97 6.64 33.54
N ASN A 439 -1.93 7.44 33.31
CA ASN A 439 -1.20 8.13 34.38
C ASN A 439 -1.26 9.66 34.28
N GLY A 440 -2.09 10.19 33.39
CA GLY A 440 -2.32 11.63 33.23
C GLY A 440 -1.42 12.27 32.18
N LEU A 441 -1.15 13.56 32.41
CA LEU A 441 -0.52 14.48 31.48
C LEU A 441 0.85 14.94 32.00
N ALA A 442 1.83 15.06 31.11
CA ALA A 442 3.12 15.68 31.40
C ALA A 442 3.30 16.97 30.60
N LYS A 443 3.89 17.99 31.21
CA LYS A 443 4.45 19.17 30.53
C LYS A 443 5.97 19.09 30.62
N PHE A 444 6.66 19.21 29.49
CA PHE A 444 8.12 19.26 29.41
C PHE A 444 8.59 20.54 28.72
N ASP A 445 9.36 21.36 29.43
CA ASP A 445 9.86 22.65 28.91
C ASP A 445 11.22 22.54 28.17
N GLY A 446 11.77 21.33 28.06
CA GLY A 446 13.12 21.08 27.55
C GLY A 446 14.13 20.70 28.63
N THR A 447 13.81 21.00 29.90
CA THR A 447 14.64 20.70 31.07
C THR A 447 13.81 20.07 32.20
N ASN A 448 12.69 20.69 32.56
CA ASN A 448 11.85 20.30 33.68
C ASN A 448 10.57 19.60 33.22
N TRP A 449 10.12 18.69 34.08
CA TRP A 449 8.88 17.95 33.91
C TRP A 449 7.88 18.35 34.99
N ILE A 450 6.63 18.58 34.60
CA ILE A 450 5.50 18.79 35.50
C ILE A 450 4.42 17.78 35.14
N THR A 451 3.85 17.09 36.13
CA THR A 451 2.82 16.07 35.91
C THR A 451 1.49 16.48 36.50
N TYR A 452 0.42 16.25 35.73
CA TYR A 452 -0.96 16.53 36.09
C TYR A 452 -1.76 15.24 36.01
N ASN A 453 -2.46 14.91 37.09
CA ASN A 453 -3.37 13.79 37.20
C ASN A 453 -4.58 14.19 38.06
N LYS A 454 -5.58 13.32 38.13
CA LYS A 454 -6.82 13.54 38.87
C LYS A 454 -6.64 13.83 40.37
N LYS A 455 -5.50 13.40 40.96
CA LYS A 455 -5.23 13.58 42.39
C LYS A 455 -4.54 14.91 42.70
N ASN A 456 -3.79 15.48 41.75
CA ASN A 456 -2.96 16.67 41.99
C ASN A 456 -3.35 17.89 41.14
N SER A 457 -4.39 17.79 40.33
CA SER A 457 -4.82 18.84 39.40
C SER A 457 -6.33 18.78 39.14
N GLY A 458 -6.85 19.71 38.35
CA GLY A 458 -8.25 19.70 37.91
C GLY A 458 -8.57 18.72 36.78
N LEU A 459 -7.61 17.88 36.35
CA LEU A 459 -7.83 16.91 35.29
C LEU A 459 -8.92 15.88 35.67
N PRO A 460 -9.95 15.65 34.81
CA PRO A 460 -11.11 14.84 35.19
C PRO A 460 -10.84 13.31 35.17
N ASP A 461 -9.88 12.87 34.35
CA ASP A 461 -9.48 11.48 34.18
C ASP A 461 -8.01 11.41 33.72
N ASN A 462 -7.30 10.37 34.15
CA ASN A 462 -5.90 10.13 33.83
C ASN A 462 -5.67 9.49 32.46
N HIS A 463 -6.71 8.96 31.82
CA HIS A 463 -6.63 8.33 30.50
C HIS A 463 -6.74 9.40 29.41
N ILE A 464 -5.60 9.98 28.99
CA ILE A 464 -5.57 11.08 28.02
C ILE A 464 -5.62 10.55 26.61
N GLN A 465 -6.60 10.95 25.80
CA GLN A 465 -6.75 10.50 24.42
C GLN A 465 -6.27 11.51 23.39
N SER A 466 -6.51 12.81 23.63
CA SER A 466 -6.21 13.86 22.66
C SER A 466 -5.84 15.15 23.38
N ILE A 467 -4.92 15.92 22.79
CA ILE A 467 -4.53 17.25 23.27
C ILE A 467 -4.56 18.19 22.08
N ALA A 468 -5.25 19.32 22.21
CA ALA A 468 -5.21 20.43 21.27
C ALA A 468 -4.88 21.72 22.03
N ILE A 469 -4.30 22.69 21.33
CA ILE A 469 -3.89 23.97 21.92
C ILE A 469 -4.49 25.09 21.08
N ASP A 470 -5.20 26.02 21.73
CA ASP A 470 -5.84 27.14 21.02
C ASP A 470 -4.88 28.33 20.81
N GLU A 471 -5.35 29.35 20.09
CA GLU A 471 -4.51 30.49 19.72
C GLU A 471 -4.05 31.35 20.90
N ILE A 472 -4.62 31.19 22.09
CA ILE A 472 -4.19 31.90 23.30
C ILE A 472 -3.52 30.95 24.31
N ASP A 473 -3.01 29.81 23.83
CA ASP A 473 -2.30 28.77 24.58
C ASP A 473 -3.12 28.08 25.69
N ASN A 474 -4.46 28.06 25.59
CA ASN A 474 -5.21 27.14 26.44
C ASN A 474 -5.02 25.71 25.93
N ILE A 475 -4.81 24.79 26.86
CA ILE A 475 -4.65 23.37 26.58
C ILE A 475 -6.01 22.70 26.72
N TRP A 476 -6.47 22.09 25.65
CA TRP A 476 -7.70 21.30 25.58
C TRP A 476 -7.34 19.83 25.63
N ILE A 477 -7.84 19.11 26.63
CA ILE A 477 -7.50 17.72 26.91
C ILE A 477 -8.75 16.85 26.85
N GLY A 478 -8.76 15.93 25.90
CA GLY A 478 -9.78 14.89 25.78
C GLY A 478 -9.38 13.65 26.55
N THR A 479 -10.31 13.08 27.31
CA THR A 479 -10.07 11.90 28.14
C THR A 479 -10.97 10.71 27.77
N TYR A 480 -10.63 9.51 28.24
CA TYR A 480 -11.41 8.30 27.97
C TYR A 480 -12.79 8.30 28.64
N GLY A 481 -12.91 8.77 29.89
CA GLY A 481 -14.19 8.73 30.62
C GLY A 481 -14.53 10.00 31.38
N GLY A 482 -13.64 11.00 31.41
CA GLY A 482 -13.82 12.25 32.14
C GLY A 482 -14.42 13.39 31.32
N GLY A 483 -14.57 13.23 30.01
CA GLY A 483 -14.95 14.32 29.09
C GLY A 483 -13.75 15.18 28.68
N LEU A 484 -14.02 16.47 28.49
CA LEU A 484 -13.10 17.48 28.00
C LEU A 484 -12.63 18.39 29.15
N ALA A 485 -11.34 18.67 29.22
CA ALA A 485 -10.78 19.66 30.13
C ALA A 485 -10.13 20.81 29.37
N LYS A 486 -10.28 22.04 29.87
CA LYS A 486 -9.55 23.24 29.44
C LYS A 486 -8.63 23.68 30.56
N PHE A 487 -7.36 23.93 30.25
CA PHE A 487 -6.37 24.48 31.16
C PHE A 487 -5.77 25.77 30.59
N ASP A 488 -5.88 26.89 31.32
CA ASP A 488 -5.39 28.21 30.89
C ASP A 488 -3.97 28.53 31.40
N GLY A 489 -3.27 27.54 31.97
CA GLY A 489 -2.00 27.71 32.67
C GLY A 489 -2.13 27.83 34.18
N THR A 490 -3.33 28.15 34.69
CA THR A 490 -3.62 28.30 36.13
C THR A 490 -4.88 27.52 36.55
N ASN A 491 -5.98 27.71 35.82
CA ASN A 491 -7.31 27.19 36.13
C ASN A 491 -7.70 26.04 35.22
N TRP A 492 -8.50 25.14 35.76
CA TRP A 492 -9.09 24.01 35.06
C TRP A 492 -10.60 24.20 34.94
N ILE A 493 -11.14 23.95 33.75
CA ILE A 493 -12.58 23.90 33.49
C ILE A 493 -12.89 22.56 32.82
N ASN A 494 -13.86 21.82 33.36
CA ASN A 494 -14.20 20.48 32.89
C ASN A 494 -15.63 20.43 32.32
N TYR A 495 -15.76 19.83 31.14
CA TYR A 495 -17.02 19.61 30.44
C TYR A 495 -17.25 18.11 30.25
N ASN A 496 -18.40 17.63 30.67
CA ASN A 496 -18.83 16.24 30.56
C ASN A 496 -20.33 16.18 30.21
N ALA A 497 -20.85 14.99 29.97
CA ALA A 497 -22.23 14.78 29.56
C ALA A 497 -23.28 15.18 30.61
N SER A 498 -22.90 15.37 31.88
CA SER A 498 -23.83 15.80 32.93
C SER A 498 -23.82 17.30 33.21
N ASN A 499 -22.79 18.04 32.78
CA ASN A 499 -22.64 19.46 33.07
C ASN A 499 -22.51 20.36 31.83
N SER A 500 -22.57 19.79 30.63
CA SER A 500 -22.41 20.50 29.36
C SER A 500 -23.27 19.89 28.25
N GLY A 501 -23.22 20.45 27.04
CA GLY A 501 -23.92 19.90 25.88
C GLY A 501 -23.16 18.76 25.17
N LEU A 502 -22.06 18.28 25.75
CA LEU A 502 -21.31 17.14 25.25
C LEU A 502 -22.15 15.84 25.33
N PRO A 503 -22.24 15.03 24.28
CA PRO A 503 -23.13 13.88 24.27
C PRO A 503 -22.55 12.63 24.95
N ASP A 504 -21.22 12.54 25.07
CA ASP A 504 -20.51 11.41 25.71
C ASP A 504 -19.14 11.85 26.24
N ASN A 505 -18.63 11.16 27.27
CA ASN A 505 -17.39 11.51 27.96
C ASN A 505 -16.12 10.93 27.30
N TYR A 506 -16.25 10.00 26.35
CA TYR A 506 -15.16 9.45 25.57
C TYR A 506 -14.76 10.41 24.47
N ILE A 507 -13.72 11.21 24.72
CA ILE A 507 -13.19 12.16 23.75
C ILE A 507 -12.04 11.53 22.99
N LYS A 508 -12.23 11.28 21.70
CA LYS A 508 -11.23 10.63 20.85
C LYS A 508 -10.30 11.60 20.15
N SER A 509 -10.82 12.74 19.70
CA SER A 509 -10.08 13.72 18.91
C SER A 509 -10.59 15.13 19.21
N ILE A 510 -9.70 16.11 19.15
CA ILE A 510 -10.01 17.52 19.28
C ILE A 510 -9.33 18.26 18.14
N ALA A 511 -10.07 19.11 17.43
CA ALA A 511 -9.55 20.06 16.47
C ALA A 511 -10.11 21.44 16.77
N ILE A 512 -9.33 22.48 16.49
CA ILE A 512 -9.74 23.87 16.69
C ILE A 512 -9.68 24.53 15.33
N ASP A 513 -10.78 25.16 14.91
CA ASP A 513 -10.82 25.85 13.63
C ASP A 513 -10.38 27.32 13.78
N LYS A 514 -10.20 28.01 12.64
CA LYS A 514 -9.71 29.40 12.61
C LYS A 514 -10.61 30.42 13.30
N THR A 515 -11.86 30.07 13.59
CA THR A 515 -12.77 30.95 14.33
C THR A 515 -12.66 30.78 15.84
N GLY A 516 -11.88 29.78 16.29
CA GLY A 516 -11.75 29.39 17.69
C GLY A 516 -12.76 28.32 18.12
N ASP A 517 -13.63 27.87 17.21
CA ASP A 517 -14.59 26.80 17.49
C ASP A 517 -13.86 25.47 17.71
N ILE A 518 -14.31 24.73 18.72
CA ILE A 518 -13.73 23.45 19.13
C ILE A 518 -14.58 22.32 18.59
N TRP A 519 -13.96 21.49 17.78
CA TRP A 519 -14.55 20.31 17.19
C TRP A 519 -14.05 19.08 17.91
N ILE A 520 -14.98 18.29 18.44
CA ILE A 520 -14.74 17.20 19.37
C ILE A 520 -15.28 15.92 18.76
N GLY A 521 -14.41 14.93 18.60
CA GLY A 521 -14.75 13.59 18.16
C GLY A 521 -15.06 12.71 19.36
N THR A 522 -16.25 12.13 19.37
CA THR A 522 -16.73 11.16 20.36
C THR A 522 -17.55 10.08 19.64
N TRP A 523 -18.61 9.54 20.24
CA TRP A 523 -19.68 8.81 19.53
C TRP A 523 -20.58 9.72 18.68
N SER A 524 -20.09 10.91 18.33
CA SER A 524 -20.65 11.87 17.39
C SER A 524 -19.56 12.91 17.06
N LEU A 525 -19.86 13.84 16.16
CA LEU A 525 -19.10 15.07 16.01
C LEU A 525 -19.77 16.18 16.82
N THR A 526 -19.06 16.82 17.74
CA THR A 526 -19.57 17.90 18.57
C THR A 526 -18.83 19.20 18.29
N LYS A 527 -19.55 20.32 18.15
CA LYS A 527 -19.00 21.67 18.05
C LYS A 527 -19.25 22.43 19.36
N PHE A 528 -18.24 23.13 19.86
CA PHE A 528 -18.35 24.08 20.97
C PHE A 528 -17.78 25.44 20.56
N ASP A 529 -18.60 26.50 20.63
CA ASP A 529 -18.22 27.88 20.23
C ASP A 529 -17.72 28.75 21.42
N GLY A 530 -17.49 28.12 22.58
CA GLY A 530 -17.20 28.79 23.84
C GLY A 530 -18.43 29.00 24.73
N THR A 531 -19.65 28.91 24.17
CA THR A 531 -20.92 29.06 24.91
C THR A 531 -21.92 27.94 24.59
N ASN A 532 -22.13 27.65 23.30
CA ASN A 532 -23.13 26.72 22.78
C ASN A 532 -22.49 25.44 22.29
N TRP A 533 -23.28 24.37 22.37
CA TRP A 533 -22.91 23.02 21.94
C TRP A 533 -23.84 22.57 20.82
N ILE A 534 -23.27 22.03 19.74
CA ILE A 534 -24.02 21.48 18.62
C ILE A 534 -23.50 20.08 18.30
N ASN A 535 -24.41 19.09 18.27
CA ASN A 535 -24.08 17.68 18.10
C ASN A 535 -24.55 17.16 16.74
N TYR A 536 -23.64 16.52 15.99
CA TYR A 536 -23.86 15.96 14.67
C TYR A 536 -23.62 14.45 14.68
N ASN A 537 -24.62 13.68 14.27
CA ASN A 537 -24.60 12.22 14.23
C ASN A 537 -25.28 11.69 12.95
N LYS A 538 -25.26 10.38 12.76
CA LYS A 538 -25.84 9.74 11.57
C LYS A 538 -27.31 10.09 11.34
N ILE A 539 -28.10 10.28 12.40
CA ILE A 539 -29.54 10.52 12.33
C ILE A 539 -29.85 11.98 11.99
N ASN A 540 -29.16 12.94 12.62
CA ASN A 540 -29.52 14.36 12.52
C ASN A 540 -28.71 15.13 11.47
N SER A 541 -27.54 14.64 11.04
CA SER A 541 -26.69 15.32 10.07
C SER A 541 -26.30 14.43 8.88
N GLY A 542 -26.48 13.12 8.98
CA GLY A 542 -26.02 12.18 7.94
C GLY A 542 -24.53 11.84 8.05
N LEU A 543 -23.90 12.05 9.21
CA LEU A 543 -22.52 11.60 9.46
C LEU A 543 -22.36 10.11 9.10
N PRO A 544 -21.29 9.70 8.38
CA PRO A 544 -21.20 8.33 7.86
C PRO A 544 -21.11 7.26 8.96
N ASN A 545 -20.44 7.58 10.06
CA ASN A 545 -20.46 6.80 11.30
C ASN A 545 -20.36 7.73 12.50
N ASN A 546 -21.03 7.37 13.59
CA ASN A 546 -21.01 8.06 14.86
C ASN A 546 -19.63 7.99 15.55
N GLN A 547 -18.84 6.94 15.31
CA GLN A 547 -17.50 6.84 15.89
C GLN A 547 -16.52 7.76 15.15
N VAL A 548 -16.31 8.97 15.66
CA VAL A 548 -15.39 9.95 15.07
C VAL A 548 -13.98 9.72 15.62
N LEU A 549 -13.05 9.35 14.73
CA LEU A 549 -11.68 8.99 15.09
C LEU A 549 -10.70 10.16 14.97
N SER A 550 -10.88 11.02 13.96
CA SER A 550 -10.03 12.17 13.73
C SER A 550 -10.80 13.32 13.10
N ILE A 551 -10.36 14.53 13.42
CA ILE A 551 -10.87 15.78 12.85
C ILE A 551 -9.66 16.63 12.47
N THR A 552 -9.67 17.20 11.27
CA THR A 552 -8.73 18.25 10.88
C THR A 552 -9.45 19.34 10.09
N THR A 553 -8.86 20.52 10.01
CA THR A 553 -9.45 21.66 9.31
C THR A 553 -8.52 22.06 8.16
N ASP A 554 -9.09 22.36 6.99
CA ASP A 554 -8.27 22.76 5.82
C ASP A 554 -7.95 24.26 5.79
N GLY A 555 -8.25 24.98 6.88
CA GLY A 555 -8.07 26.42 7.00
C GLY A 555 -8.99 27.26 6.12
N SER A 556 -9.76 26.63 5.23
CA SER A 556 -11.02 27.16 4.71
C SER A 556 -12.15 26.58 5.56
N VAL A 557 -13.41 26.89 5.29
CA VAL A 557 -14.54 26.60 6.19
C VAL A 557 -14.68 25.09 6.57
N ASN A 558 -14.03 24.18 5.84
CA ASN A 558 -14.27 22.76 5.92
C ASN A 558 -13.52 22.04 7.05
N LYS A 559 -14.20 21.02 7.56
CA LYS A 559 -13.70 20.02 8.49
C LYS A 559 -13.63 18.68 7.76
N TRP A 560 -12.52 18.00 7.92
CA TRP A 560 -12.28 16.67 7.39
C TRP A 560 -12.33 15.68 8.56
N ILE A 561 -13.27 14.75 8.50
CA ILE A 561 -13.66 13.88 9.61
C ILE A 561 -13.38 12.44 9.21
N GLY A 562 -12.47 11.79 9.93
CA GLY A 562 -12.21 10.36 9.81
C GLY A 562 -13.11 9.58 10.77
N THR A 563 -13.70 8.50 10.29
CA THR A 563 -14.61 7.66 11.09
C THR A 563 -14.20 6.19 11.10
N ASP A 564 -14.70 5.43 12.07
CA ASP A 564 -14.46 3.98 12.16
C ASP A 564 -15.41 3.23 11.21
N GLY A 565 -14.93 2.82 10.04
CA GLY A 565 -15.70 2.03 9.06
C GLY A 565 -16.75 2.81 8.24
N GLY A 566 -16.92 4.12 8.46
CA GLY A 566 -17.79 5.00 7.65
C GLY A 566 -17.07 5.72 6.51
N GLY A 567 -15.73 5.74 6.52
CA GLY A 567 -14.91 6.50 5.58
C GLY A 567 -14.62 7.93 6.05
N LEU A 568 -14.37 8.79 5.08
CA LEU A 568 -14.00 10.20 5.24
C LEU A 568 -15.22 11.10 4.97
N ALA A 569 -15.44 12.12 5.79
CA ALA A 569 -16.44 13.15 5.53
C ALA A 569 -15.81 14.55 5.44
N LYS A 570 -16.25 15.35 4.45
CA LYS A 570 -16.01 16.79 4.34
C LYS A 570 -17.24 17.53 4.86
N PHE A 571 -17.06 18.44 5.80
CA PHE A 571 -18.14 19.19 6.43
C PHE A 571 -17.88 20.70 6.38
N ASP A 572 -18.76 21.48 5.76
CA ASP A 572 -18.64 22.95 5.69
C ASP A 572 -19.38 23.67 6.85
N GLY A 573 -19.92 22.92 7.82
CA GLY A 573 -20.77 23.43 8.89
C GLY A 573 -22.27 23.31 8.61
N ILE A 574 -22.65 23.01 7.36
CA ILE A 574 -24.03 22.84 6.90
C ILE A 574 -24.19 21.51 6.16
N ASN A 575 -23.34 21.24 5.17
CA ASN A 575 -23.40 20.10 4.26
C ASN A 575 -22.26 19.11 4.51
N LEU A 576 -22.59 17.82 4.44
CA LEU A 576 -21.66 16.70 4.53
C LEU A 576 -21.50 16.02 3.16
N ILE A 577 -20.25 15.86 2.71
CA ILE A 577 -19.89 15.02 1.56
C ILE A 577 -19.11 13.82 2.08
N ILE A 578 -19.52 12.61 1.69
CA ILE A 578 -18.97 11.34 2.20
C ILE A 578 -18.17 10.63 1.11
N TYR A 579 -16.94 10.25 1.44
CA TYR A 579 -16.05 9.44 0.63
C TYR A 579 -15.80 8.10 1.34
N ASN A 580 -16.13 6.99 0.68
CA ASN A 580 -15.97 5.63 1.21
C ASN A 580 -15.56 4.65 0.11
N THR A 581 -15.32 3.39 0.51
CA THR A 581 -14.87 2.32 -0.41
C THR A 581 -15.90 1.88 -1.45
N LYS A 582 -17.08 2.51 -1.51
CA LYS A 582 -18.09 2.24 -2.54
C LYS A 582 -18.22 3.38 -3.56
N ASN A 583 -17.78 4.59 -3.22
CA ASN A 583 -18.07 5.79 -4.03
C ASN A 583 -16.86 6.68 -4.32
N SER A 584 -15.66 6.38 -3.82
CA SER A 584 -14.45 7.20 -4.01
C SER A 584 -13.22 6.33 -4.30
N GLY A 585 -12.00 6.88 -4.29
CA GLY A 585 -10.72 6.14 -4.34
C GLY A 585 -10.09 5.88 -2.96
N LEU A 586 -10.84 6.05 -1.87
CA LEU A 586 -10.38 5.77 -0.49
C LEU A 586 -10.03 4.29 -0.32
N SER A 587 -8.82 3.95 0.15
CA SER A 587 -8.40 2.53 0.22
C SER A 587 -9.16 1.70 1.25
N LEU A 588 -9.64 2.30 2.35
CA LEU A 588 -10.36 1.63 3.42
C LEU A 588 -11.22 2.62 4.24
N ASN A 589 -12.31 2.15 4.85
CA ASN A 589 -13.28 3.03 5.54
C ASN A 589 -12.89 3.39 6.98
N GLU A 590 -11.96 2.68 7.61
CA GLU A 590 -11.40 2.98 8.93
C GLU A 590 -10.32 4.06 8.80
N VAL A 591 -10.71 5.33 8.97
CA VAL A 591 -9.82 6.50 8.83
C VAL A 591 -9.28 6.94 10.18
N ARG A 592 -7.98 6.70 10.42
CA ARG A 592 -7.33 6.90 11.73
C ARG A 592 -6.90 8.33 11.99
N GLU A 593 -6.22 8.96 11.04
CA GLU A 593 -5.77 10.36 11.13
C GLU A 593 -5.67 10.99 9.75
N ILE A 594 -5.83 12.31 9.68
CA ILE A 594 -5.76 13.09 8.46
C ILE A 594 -4.82 14.26 8.67
N ALA A 595 -3.87 14.45 7.76
CA ALA A 595 -3.05 15.66 7.66
C ALA A 595 -3.28 16.35 6.33
N ILE A 596 -3.18 17.68 6.33
CA ILE A 596 -3.38 18.50 5.12
C ILE A 596 -2.07 19.22 4.82
N ASP A 597 -1.57 19.06 3.60
CA ASP A 597 -0.35 19.74 3.18
C ASP A 597 -0.61 21.13 2.59
N LYS A 598 0.47 21.84 2.24
CA LYS A 598 0.43 23.17 1.63
C LYS A 598 -0.31 23.24 0.28
N TYR A 599 -0.49 22.12 -0.40
CA TYR A 599 -1.23 22.03 -1.67
C TYR A 599 -2.70 21.67 -1.46
N ASN A 600 -3.13 21.56 -0.20
CA ASN A 600 -4.45 21.10 0.20
C ASN A 600 -4.71 19.62 -0.18
N ASN A 601 -3.67 18.80 -0.30
CA ASN A 601 -3.82 17.36 -0.35
C ASN A 601 -4.15 16.83 1.05
N LYS A 602 -5.12 15.93 1.13
CA LYS A 602 -5.54 15.27 2.36
C LYS A 602 -4.82 13.93 2.40
N TRP A 603 -3.84 13.83 3.28
CA TRP A 603 -3.11 12.60 3.55
C TRP A 603 -3.86 11.84 4.64
N ILE A 604 -4.45 10.72 4.26
CA ILE A 604 -5.47 9.98 5.00
C ILE A 604 -4.89 8.63 5.40
N CYS A 605 -4.65 8.47 6.70
CA CYS A 605 -4.19 7.22 7.28
C CYS A 605 -5.35 6.26 7.42
N THR A 606 -5.18 5.04 6.91
CA THR A 606 -6.19 3.97 7.05
C THR A 606 -5.64 2.78 7.83
N ASP A 607 -6.53 2.03 8.46
CA ASP A 607 -6.16 0.84 9.24
C ASP A 607 -6.10 -0.43 8.38
N GLY A 608 -5.08 -0.53 7.54
CA GLY A 608 -4.83 -1.72 6.70
C GLY A 608 -4.94 -1.48 5.20
N GLY A 609 -5.47 -0.32 4.78
CA GLY A 609 -5.51 0.11 3.39
C GLY A 609 -4.31 0.97 2.96
N GLY A 610 -3.35 1.23 3.85
CA GLY A 610 -2.21 2.10 3.60
C GLY A 610 -2.54 3.59 3.75
N LEU A 611 -1.90 4.41 2.94
CA LEU A 611 -2.06 5.86 2.94
C LEU A 611 -2.82 6.29 1.68
N SER A 612 -4.01 6.86 1.86
CA SER A 612 -4.75 7.49 0.77
C SER A 612 -4.42 8.98 0.71
N VAL A 613 -4.34 9.54 -0.49
CA VAL A 613 -4.16 10.98 -0.72
C VAL A 613 -5.29 11.47 -1.60
N PHE A 614 -5.97 12.53 -1.15
CA PHE A 614 -7.09 13.12 -1.87
C PHE A 614 -6.91 14.61 -2.09
N ARG A 615 -7.25 15.09 -3.29
CA ARG A 615 -7.42 16.52 -3.57
C ARG A 615 -8.48 16.71 -4.65
N GLU A 616 -9.46 17.58 -4.34
CA GLU A 616 -10.43 18.04 -5.32
C GLU A 616 -9.69 18.71 -6.50
N GLY A 617 -9.94 18.23 -7.72
CA GLY A 617 -9.21 18.69 -8.90
C GLY A 617 -7.82 18.08 -9.10
N GLY A 618 -7.50 16.98 -8.40
CA GLY A 618 -6.31 16.16 -8.63
C GLY A 618 -5.20 16.37 -7.59
N VAL A 619 -4.56 15.28 -7.17
CA VAL A 619 -3.46 15.28 -6.19
C VAL A 619 -2.20 15.92 -6.79
N ILE A 620 -1.54 16.79 -6.02
CA ILE A 620 -0.26 17.39 -6.38
C ILE A 620 0.83 16.74 -5.51
N LEU A 621 1.56 15.76 -6.07
CA LEU A 621 2.58 15.00 -5.32
C LEU A 621 3.98 15.60 -5.41
N ASP A 622 4.27 16.36 -6.46
CA ASP A 622 5.55 17.01 -6.64
C ASP A 622 5.46 18.52 -6.44
N VAL A 623 6.57 19.05 -5.94
CA VAL A 623 7.04 20.38 -6.33
C VAL A 623 7.19 20.35 -7.85
N GLU A 624 6.10 20.61 -8.57
CA GLU A 624 6.23 21.54 -9.69
C GLU A 624 6.75 22.83 -9.06
N SER A 625 8.06 22.91 -8.85
CA SER A 625 8.69 24.21 -8.95
C SER A 625 8.21 24.75 -10.28
N GLU A 626 7.75 25.99 -10.31
CA GLU A 626 7.96 26.82 -11.48
C GLU A 626 9.48 26.84 -11.76
N GLN A 627 10.00 25.75 -12.31
CA GLN A 627 11.19 25.74 -13.10
C GLN A 627 10.66 25.74 -14.51
N GLU A 628 10.94 26.85 -15.21
CA GLU A 628 10.78 26.88 -16.66
C GLU A 628 11.32 25.57 -17.25
N PRO A 629 10.60 24.96 -18.20
CA PRO A 629 10.79 23.57 -18.56
C PRO A 629 12.25 23.30 -18.95
N VAL A 630 12.96 22.58 -18.08
CA VAL A 630 14.22 21.94 -18.47
C VAL A 630 13.84 20.88 -19.50
N SER A 631 14.24 21.14 -20.74
CA SER A 631 14.05 20.25 -21.89
C SER A 631 14.36 18.80 -21.52
N LYS A 632 13.44 17.87 -21.81
CA LYS A 632 13.63 16.42 -21.59
C LYS A 632 14.55 15.76 -22.63
N ASP A 633 14.93 16.49 -23.67
CA ASP A 633 15.75 15.99 -24.78
C ASP A 633 17.02 16.84 -24.94
N LEU A 634 18.09 16.21 -25.46
CA LEU A 634 19.22 16.93 -26.02
C LEU A 634 18.72 17.81 -27.17
N THR A 635 18.72 19.13 -26.98
CA THR A 635 18.24 20.07 -28.01
C THR A 635 19.40 20.78 -28.69
N LEU A 636 19.29 20.88 -30.02
CA LEU A 636 20.18 21.69 -30.82
C LEU A 636 19.63 23.12 -30.89
N SER A 637 20.41 24.12 -30.45
CA SER A 637 19.97 25.51 -30.49
C SER A 637 20.29 26.14 -31.85
N LYS A 638 21.58 26.20 -32.24
CA LYS A 638 22.03 26.70 -33.54
C LYS A 638 23.53 26.46 -33.75
N SER A 639 23.98 26.72 -34.97
CA SER A 639 25.40 26.96 -35.25
C SER A 639 25.58 28.37 -35.80
N PHE A 640 26.50 29.16 -35.23
CA PHE A 640 26.72 30.55 -35.62
C PHE A 640 28.19 30.98 -35.40
N PRO A 641 28.80 31.78 -36.31
CA PRO A 641 28.27 32.18 -37.62
C PRO A 641 28.11 30.97 -38.56
N ASN A 642 27.07 30.99 -39.41
CA ASN A 642 26.82 29.95 -40.41
C ASN A 642 26.10 30.58 -41.61
N PRO A 643 26.76 30.82 -42.77
CA PRO A 643 28.12 30.36 -43.11
C PRO A 643 29.24 31.03 -42.29
N PHE A 644 30.41 30.40 -42.22
CA PHE A 644 31.60 30.94 -41.55
C PHE A 644 32.88 30.83 -42.38
N GLN A 645 33.83 31.74 -42.12
CA GLN A 645 35.14 31.79 -42.77
C GLN A 645 36.25 31.15 -41.93
N TYR A 646 36.27 31.41 -40.62
CA TYR A 646 37.34 30.98 -39.71
C TYR A 646 36.85 30.01 -38.63
N ALA A 647 35.80 30.35 -37.88
CA ALA A 647 35.25 29.46 -36.87
C ALA A 647 33.72 29.59 -36.76
N THR A 648 33.07 28.53 -36.29
CA THR A 648 31.64 28.49 -35.95
C THR A 648 31.46 27.85 -34.58
N ASN A 649 30.51 28.36 -33.82
CA ASN A 649 30.07 27.75 -32.58
C ASN A 649 28.91 26.79 -32.84
N ILE A 650 28.88 25.68 -32.12
CA ILE A 650 27.79 24.71 -32.08
C ILE A 650 27.21 24.80 -30.67
N GLU A 651 25.99 25.34 -30.56
CA GLU A 651 25.29 25.54 -29.29
C GLU A 651 24.28 24.41 -29.07
N TYR A 652 24.36 23.74 -27.91
CA TYR A 652 23.49 22.63 -27.53
C TYR A 652 23.15 22.68 -26.04
N THR A 653 22.00 22.12 -25.68
CA THR A 653 21.53 22.09 -24.28
C THR A 653 21.42 20.66 -23.78
N MET A 654 22.07 20.39 -22.65
CA MET A 654 22.11 19.09 -22.00
C MET A 654 20.96 18.95 -21.00
N PRO A 655 20.12 17.88 -21.10
CA PRO A 655 19.01 17.65 -20.18
C PRO A 655 19.49 17.20 -18.79
N LYS A 656 20.68 16.60 -18.71
CA LYS A 656 21.36 16.20 -17.48
C LYS A 656 22.87 16.09 -17.72
N ALA A 657 23.66 16.00 -16.65
CA ALA A 657 25.11 15.80 -16.75
C ALA A 657 25.46 14.43 -17.37
N GLY A 658 26.51 14.38 -18.17
CA GLY A 658 27.09 13.13 -18.67
C GLY A 658 28.03 13.31 -19.85
N ILE A 659 28.42 12.21 -20.49
CA ILE A 659 29.45 12.20 -21.53
C ILE A 659 28.85 12.59 -22.88
N VAL A 660 29.42 13.62 -23.51
CA VAL A 660 29.04 14.11 -24.83
C VAL A 660 30.16 13.87 -25.83
N LEU A 661 29.78 13.45 -27.04
CA LEU A 661 30.65 13.30 -28.19
C LEU A 661 30.18 14.21 -29.33
N ILE A 662 31.06 15.08 -29.84
CA ILE A 662 30.78 15.98 -30.97
C ILE A 662 31.74 15.69 -32.11
N LYS A 663 31.20 15.31 -33.26
CA LYS A 663 31.98 14.92 -34.45
C LYS A 663 31.52 15.66 -35.68
N ILE A 664 32.45 15.96 -36.59
CA ILE A 664 32.19 16.70 -37.84
C ILE A 664 32.51 15.81 -39.03
N TYR A 665 31.61 15.79 -40.00
CA TYR A 665 31.63 14.95 -41.19
C TYR A 665 31.43 15.79 -42.45
N ASP A 666 31.92 15.31 -43.58
CA ASP A 666 31.57 15.88 -44.89
C ASP A 666 30.19 15.37 -45.36
N MET A 667 29.75 15.85 -46.53
CA MET A 667 28.49 15.43 -47.13
C MET A 667 28.46 13.97 -47.59
N GLN A 668 29.62 13.32 -47.70
CA GLN A 668 29.75 11.89 -48.00
C GLN A 668 29.73 11.04 -46.73
N GLY A 669 29.70 11.65 -45.55
CA GLY A 669 29.66 10.98 -44.24
C GLY A 669 31.03 10.55 -43.71
N GLN A 670 32.13 11.00 -44.32
CA GLN A 670 33.47 10.75 -43.81
C GLN A 670 33.76 11.68 -42.63
N LEU A 671 34.38 11.16 -41.57
CA LEU A 671 34.76 11.94 -40.39
C LEU A 671 35.94 12.88 -40.71
N LEU A 672 35.77 14.18 -40.43
CA LEU A 672 36.81 15.21 -40.60
C LEU A 672 37.45 15.65 -39.28
N ARG A 673 36.66 15.69 -38.20
CA ARG A 673 37.09 16.19 -36.90
C ARG A 673 36.37 15.48 -35.75
N ASP A 674 37.12 14.95 -34.80
CA ASP A 674 36.60 14.65 -33.46
C ASP A 674 36.71 15.92 -32.60
N LEU A 675 35.61 16.66 -32.48
CA LEU A 675 35.63 18.03 -31.98
C LEU A 675 35.68 18.09 -30.45
N PHE A 676 34.93 17.21 -29.78
CA PHE A 676 34.88 17.16 -28.33
C PHE A 676 34.43 15.78 -27.84
N SER A 677 35.07 15.32 -26.77
CA SER A 677 34.68 14.13 -26.00
C SER A 677 34.96 14.39 -24.52
N GLY A 678 33.91 14.40 -23.70
CA GLY A 678 34.08 14.67 -22.27
C GLY A 678 32.77 14.72 -21.50
N ALA A 679 32.88 14.69 -20.16
CA ALA A 679 31.75 14.91 -19.28
C ALA A 679 31.41 16.41 -19.23
N VAL A 680 30.12 16.72 -19.37
CA VAL A 680 29.57 18.07 -19.23
C VAL A 680 28.38 18.04 -18.28
N ASP A 681 28.17 19.14 -17.56
CA ASP A 681 27.02 19.29 -16.66
C ASP A 681 25.70 19.51 -17.44
N ALA A 682 24.57 19.51 -16.75
CA ALA A 682 23.28 19.91 -17.35
C ALA A 682 23.30 21.41 -17.72
N GLY A 683 22.57 21.81 -18.76
CA GLY A 683 22.47 23.22 -19.20
C GLY A 683 23.06 23.49 -20.58
N GLU A 684 23.24 24.77 -20.92
CA GLU A 684 23.73 25.21 -22.23
C GLU A 684 25.25 25.09 -22.35
N HIS A 685 25.70 24.55 -23.48
CA HIS A 685 27.11 24.37 -23.81
C HIS A 685 27.40 24.83 -25.23
N THR A 686 28.67 25.14 -25.48
CA THR A 686 29.15 25.57 -26.79
C THR A 686 30.43 24.84 -27.15
N ALA A 687 30.48 24.26 -28.34
CA ALA A 687 31.70 23.72 -28.94
C ALA A 687 32.07 24.50 -30.20
N THR A 688 33.33 24.94 -30.32
CA THR A 688 33.78 25.77 -31.44
C THR A 688 34.60 24.93 -32.42
N TRP A 689 34.19 24.93 -33.69
CA TRP A 689 35.00 24.39 -34.78
C TRP A 689 35.73 25.51 -35.51
N ASP A 690 37.05 25.35 -35.68
CA ASP A 690 37.98 26.26 -36.35
C ASP A 690 38.11 26.03 -37.87
N GLY A 691 37.20 25.23 -38.45
CA GLY A 691 37.22 24.90 -39.88
C GLY A 691 38.44 24.08 -40.30
N ARG A 692 39.12 23.39 -39.38
CA ARG A 692 40.25 22.48 -39.67
C ARG A 692 39.90 21.03 -39.39
N THR A 693 40.52 20.12 -40.13
CA THR A 693 40.49 18.66 -39.89
C THR A 693 41.37 18.27 -38.70
N ASP A 694 41.26 17.04 -38.20
CA ASP A 694 42.18 16.51 -37.17
C ASP A 694 43.66 16.49 -37.63
N ALA A 695 43.91 16.44 -38.94
CA ALA A 695 45.26 16.57 -39.52
C ALA A 695 45.77 18.03 -39.54
N GLY A 696 45.00 18.99 -39.02
CA GLY A 696 45.34 20.43 -39.01
C GLY A 696 45.16 21.14 -40.36
N SER A 697 44.87 20.39 -41.42
CA SER A 697 44.57 20.93 -42.75
C SER A 697 43.21 21.62 -42.76
N GLU A 698 43.10 22.66 -43.57
CA GLU A 698 41.93 23.51 -43.68
C GLU A 698 40.81 22.85 -44.47
N ALA A 699 39.58 22.89 -43.94
CA ALA A 699 38.41 22.35 -44.62
C ALA A 699 38.05 23.22 -45.84
N PRO A 700 37.84 22.63 -47.04
CA PRO A 700 37.48 23.38 -48.24
C PRO A 700 36.10 24.04 -48.13
N ASN A 701 35.82 25.01 -49.01
CA ASN A 701 34.51 25.64 -49.10
C ASN A 701 33.43 24.58 -49.39
N GLY A 702 32.39 24.50 -48.56
CA GLY A 702 31.42 23.42 -48.65
C GLY A 702 30.49 23.32 -47.46
N VAL A 703 29.55 22.37 -47.53
CA VAL A 703 28.62 22.04 -46.45
C VAL A 703 29.17 20.86 -45.66
N TYR A 704 29.07 20.93 -44.34
CA TYR A 704 29.51 19.91 -43.39
C TYR A 704 28.38 19.56 -42.44
N MET A 705 28.40 18.34 -41.91
CA MET A 705 27.47 17.89 -40.88
C MET A 705 28.20 17.72 -39.56
N TYR A 706 27.59 18.13 -38.45
CA TYR A 706 28.05 17.74 -37.13
C TYR A 706 27.01 16.86 -36.45
N ARG A 707 27.49 15.97 -35.59
CA ARG A 707 26.68 15.04 -34.80
C ARG A 707 27.06 15.17 -33.34
N ILE A 708 26.07 15.39 -32.49
CA ILE A 708 26.21 15.41 -31.02
C ILE A 708 25.54 14.15 -30.50
N GLN A 709 26.23 13.37 -29.68
CA GLN A 709 25.73 12.11 -29.10
C GLN A 709 25.76 12.14 -27.58
N PHE A 710 24.69 11.65 -26.97
CA PHE A 710 24.51 11.54 -25.53
C PHE A 710 23.61 10.34 -25.20
N GLU A 711 24.07 9.41 -24.35
CA GLU A 711 23.29 8.26 -23.85
C GLU A 711 22.39 7.54 -24.89
N GLY A 712 22.93 7.29 -26.10
CA GLY A 712 22.19 6.62 -27.17
C GLY A 712 21.29 7.52 -28.04
N GLN A 713 21.07 8.78 -27.65
CA GLN A 713 20.49 9.81 -28.51
C GLN A 713 21.55 10.47 -29.40
N ALA A 714 21.14 10.93 -30.59
CA ALA A 714 22.00 11.72 -31.46
C ALA A 714 21.22 12.80 -32.21
N ILE A 715 21.73 14.02 -32.21
CA ILE A 715 21.23 15.15 -33.02
C ILE A 715 22.27 15.51 -34.08
N ASN A 716 21.79 15.94 -35.25
CA ASN A 716 22.65 16.33 -36.37
C ASN A 716 22.31 17.76 -36.80
N GLY A 717 23.33 18.54 -37.14
CA GLY A 717 23.17 19.86 -37.74
C GLY A 717 24.08 20.04 -38.94
N LYS A 718 23.86 21.12 -39.71
CA LYS A 718 24.63 21.47 -40.91
C LYS A 718 25.33 22.80 -40.74
N MET A 719 26.55 22.91 -41.26
CA MET A 719 27.36 24.13 -41.27
C MET A 719 27.94 24.37 -42.65
N VAL A 720 28.13 25.63 -43.03
CA VAL A 720 28.69 26.01 -44.33
C VAL A 720 29.98 26.78 -44.13
N VAL A 721 31.08 26.29 -44.70
CA VAL A 721 32.37 26.98 -44.75
C VAL A 721 32.44 27.77 -46.06
N VAL A 722 32.68 29.08 -45.99
CA VAL A 722 32.90 29.96 -47.15
C VAL A 722 34.10 30.84 -46.86
N ARG A 723 35.18 30.63 -47.60
CA ARG A 723 36.45 31.34 -47.46
C ARG A 723 36.71 32.36 -48.53
#